data_AF-A0A318AAB8-F1
#
_entry.id   AF-A0A318AAB8-F1
#
_cell.length_a   1.000
_cell.length_b   1.000
_cell.length_c   1.000
_cell.angle_alpha   90.00
_cell.angle_beta   90.00
_cell.angle_gamma   90.00
#
_symmetry.space_group_name_H-M   'P 1'
#
loop_
_entity.id
_entity.type
_entity.pdbx_description
1 polymer ?
#
loop_
_entity_poly.entity_id
_entity_poly.type
_entity_poly.pdbx_seq_one_letter_code
_entity_poly.pdbx_strand_id
1 'polypeptide(L)'
;MSNHDPSDEPDEPPTAQSAGATTTETSGEGSVLTEETEAEEIDKTASLPQYMSLGEHDSDSRIVAKLRRQGVKIGRGMIAPHVFWPSTIIVIAVALCGIFLPDATGEVLNAIQTWIVDTLGWYYVLCIMVFIGFALFFGLSKYGRLKLGSPEDKPDHGLLSWFCMLFAAGMGIGLVFYGVGEPLTFATVEPKPGWEGSEADIAKQAMAQTFVHWGIHPWAVYAIIGLAVAYTIHRRGRPVSIRWVFEPLLGERVKGILGDVIDILAVFGTIFGVATSLGLGVQQIGTGLEKIGIVETADTVLLVILIVVITFIATLSVVSGVGRGMKWLSNFNLSLAGVVLIALLLMGPTLFIFQNLVESLGVYLATFFEMSLDVATYTGEDGSAWASSWTLFYWGWWVSWAPFVGIFIARISRGRTVRQFIAGVLLVPPLVGFLWFGVLGGTGIFRQLFGAGDLVEDGEVSPEGVLFDVLGDLPLGMLFSIVGILLVTIFFVTSSDSGSLVMDMLSSGGHPNPPIWSRVLFSTAAGALAIGLMLAGGLESLQAAALATALPFSVVLLFMCWSLVRCLRADYARVERSKLDDRYHEFASRMADDYEWDFPEQLTSHIDDWIDYRLEATRGIFNQKSRDPASPPPGTRPSRFNMPGIGLRRHEKSRDDKNRDDRE
;
A
#
# COMPACT_ATOMS: atom_id res chain seq x y z
N MET A 1 -43.93 52.63 3.44
CA MET A 1 -44.05 53.61 4.55
C MET A 1 -42.74 53.58 5.33
N SER A 2 -42.28 54.77 5.73
CA SER A 2 -40.95 55.20 6.24
C SER A 2 -40.17 54.21 7.11
N ASN A 3 -38.85 54.01 6.93
CA ASN A 3 -37.68 54.89 7.19
C ASN A 3 -37.38 55.24 8.67
N HIS A 4 -36.09 55.04 9.02
CA HIS A 4 -35.25 55.62 10.09
C HIS A 4 -35.08 54.93 11.47
N ASP A 5 -33.96 54.22 11.62
CA ASP A 5 -32.75 54.43 12.51
C ASP A 5 -32.67 55.75 13.35
N PRO A 6 -31.78 55.98 14.35
CA PRO A 6 -30.62 55.20 14.86
C PRO A 6 -30.31 55.27 16.41
N SER A 7 -29.21 54.57 16.79
CA SER A 7 -28.16 54.88 17.82
C SER A 7 -28.46 55.04 19.32
N ASP A 8 -27.71 54.32 20.17
CA ASP A 8 -26.74 54.90 21.12
C ASP A 8 -26.03 53.83 22.01
N GLU A 9 -24.71 53.70 21.83
CA GLU A 9 -23.70 53.32 22.86
C GLU A 9 -23.00 54.63 23.25
N PRO A 10 -22.47 54.83 24.49
CA PRO A 10 -21.31 54.08 25.00
C PRO A 10 -21.22 53.95 26.55
N ASP A 11 -20.29 53.13 27.07
CA ASP A 11 -19.44 53.49 28.23
C ASP A 11 -18.42 52.38 28.58
N GLU A 12 -17.13 52.75 28.54
CA GLU A 12 -15.95 52.09 29.12
C GLU A 12 -15.10 53.21 29.76
N PRO A 13 -14.08 52.98 30.62
CA PRO A 13 -13.79 51.95 31.64
C PRO A 13 -13.39 52.62 33.00
N PRO A 14 -12.73 51.93 33.97
CA PRO A 14 -11.28 52.12 34.04
C PRO A 14 -10.44 50.89 34.50
N THR A 15 -9.15 51.10 34.35
CA THR A 15 -7.95 50.25 34.38
C THR A 15 -7.42 49.80 35.76
N ALA A 16 -6.81 48.60 35.72
CA ALA A 16 -5.54 48.15 36.33
C ALA A 16 -5.35 48.07 37.87
N GLN A 17 -5.03 46.86 38.38
CA GLN A 17 -3.64 46.41 38.62
C GLN A 17 -3.54 44.98 39.20
N SER A 18 -2.40 44.36 38.89
CA SER A 18 -1.94 42.98 39.09
C SER A 18 -1.79 42.50 40.54
N ALA A 19 -1.98 41.19 40.76
CA ALA A 19 -0.95 40.26 41.28
C ALA A 19 -1.54 38.88 41.63
N GLY A 20 -0.82 37.80 41.30
CA GLY A 20 -0.98 36.50 41.99
C GLY A 20 -1.25 35.30 41.09
N ALA A 21 -0.18 34.78 40.49
CA ALA A 21 -0.17 33.49 39.81
C ALA A 21 -0.42 32.32 40.79
N THR A 22 -1.25 31.36 40.40
CA THR A 22 -1.06 29.94 40.74
C THR A 22 -1.72 29.09 39.66
N THR A 23 -0.96 28.75 38.63
CA THR A 23 -1.30 27.74 37.62
C THR A 23 -1.15 26.36 38.25
N THR A 24 -2.25 25.62 38.34
CA THR A 24 -2.25 24.18 38.61
C THR A 24 -1.83 23.45 37.34
N GLU A 25 -0.54 23.10 37.26
CA GLU A 25 -0.01 22.11 36.32
C GLU A 25 -0.41 20.71 36.80
N THR A 26 -1.52 20.16 36.28
CA THR A 26 -1.85 18.72 36.43
C THR A 26 -2.57 18.19 35.19
N SER A 27 -2.03 18.45 33.99
CA SER A 27 -2.55 17.87 32.73
C SER A 27 -1.51 17.06 31.93
N GLY A 28 -0.29 16.87 32.45
CA GLY A 28 0.79 16.11 31.79
C GLY A 28 0.89 14.64 32.23
N GLU A 29 0.73 14.35 33.52
CA GLU A 29 1.01 13.01 34.07
C GLU A 29 -0.03 11.94 33.66
N GLY A 30 -1.30 12.33 33.49
CA GLY A 30 -2.37 11.39 33.12
C GLY A 30 -2.25 10.83 31.70
N SER A 31 -1.73 11.63 30.76
CA SER A 31 -1.52 11.21 29.36
C SER A 31 -0.31 10.28 29.21
N VAL A 32 0.75 10.53 29.99
CA VAL A 32 1.99 9.75 29.94
C VAL A 32 1.75 8.36 30.54
N LEU A 33 1.04 8.27 31.66
CA LEU A 33 0.72 6.98 32.29
C LEU A 33 -0.17 6.08 31.41
N THR A 34 -1.10 6.65 30.63
CA THR A 34 -1.89 5.90 29.64
C THR A 34 -1.07 5.45 28.42
N GLU A 35 -0.14 6.28 27.95
CA GLU A 35 0.79 5.88 26.87
C GLU A 35 1.76 4.79 27.35
N GLU A 36 2.20 4.85 28.61
CA GLU A 36 3.09 3.86 29.21
C GLU A 36 2.40 2.49 29.37
N THR A 37 1.16 2.44 29.87
CA THR A 37 0.40 1.20 29.99
C THR A 37 0.05 0.58 28.63
N GLU A 38 -0.30 1.40 27.63
CA GLU A 38 -0.47 0.89 26.26
C GLU A 38 0.83 0.38 25.64
N ALA A 39 1.96 1.06 25.87
CA ALA A 39 3.27 0.65 25.35
C ALA A 39 3.75 -0.68 25.95
N GLU A 40 3.45 -0.93 27.23
CA GLU A 40 3.77 -2.16 27.98
C GLU A 40 2.88 -3.34 27.57
N GLU A 41 1.61 -3.11 27.23
CA GLU A 41 0.73 -4.17 26.69
C GLU A 41 1.10 -4.55 25.25
N ILE A 42 1.52 -3.57 24.45
CA ILE A 42 2.09 -3.80 23.10
C ILE A 42 3.48 -4.44 23.23
N ASP A 43 4.16 -4.38 24.37
CA ASP A 43 5.53 -4.88 24.59
C ASP A 43 5.61 -6.40 24.46
N LYS A 44 4.57 -7.10 24.93
CA LYS A 44 4.42 -8.55 24.73
C LYS A 44 4.23 -8.97 23.27
N THR A 45 3.96 -8.01 22.39
CA THR A 45 3.80 -8.21 20.93
C THR A 45 4.88 -7.47 20.13
N ALA A 46 5.93 -6.97 20.78
CA ALA A 46 7.09 -6.38 20.12
C ALA A 46 7.73 -7.38 19.14
N SER A 47 8.36 -6.84 18.09
CA SER A 47 8.93 -7.55 16.94
C SER A 47 9.34 -8.99 17.23
N LEU A 48 8.82 -9.94 16.43
CA LEU A 48 9.13 -11.34 16.64
C LEU A 48 10.65 -11.58 16.60
N PRO A 49 11.19 -12.43 17.49
CA PRO A 49 12.56 -12.89 17.40
C PRO A 49 12.90 -13.38 15.99
N GLN A 50 14.11 -13.10 15.53
CA GLN A 50 14.52 -13.36 14.13
C GLN A 50 14.31 -14.82 13.70
N TYR A 51 14.46 -15.79 14.61
CA TYR A 51 14.22 -17.21 14.33
C TYR A 51 12.74 -17.57 14.06
N MET A 52 11.79 -16.72 14.47
CA MET A 52 10.35 -16.85 14.17
C MET A 52 9.94 -16.09 12.91
N SER A 53 10.71 -15.08 12.50
CA SER A 53 10.48 -14.33 11.26
C SER A 53 10.76 -15.17 10.02
N LEU A 54 10.06 -14.89 8.92
CA LEU A 54 10.27 -15.58 7.65
C LEU A 54 11.56 -15.07 6.99
N GLY A 55 12.48 -15.98 6.70
CA GLY A 55 13.71 -15.70 5.98
C GLY A 55 13.56 -15.98 4.48
N GLU A 56 14.29 -15.23 3.66
CA GLU A 56 14.25 -15.35 2.18
C GLU A 56 14.73 -16.74 1.69
N HIS A 57 15.60 -17.40 2.46
CA HIS A 57 16.15 -18.73 2.13
C HIS A 57 15.53 -19.87 2.95
N ASP A 58 14.41 -19.65 3.62
CA ASP A 58 13.70 -20.73 4.31
C ASP A 58 13.11 -21.71 3.30
N SER A 59 13.28 -23.02 3.54
CA SER A 59 12.54 -24.05 2.80
C SER A 59 11.04 -23.99 3.13
N ASP A 60 10.18 -24.40 2.22
CA ASP A 60 8.72 -24.38 2.43
C ASP A 60 8.29 -25.07 3.75
N SER A 61 8.92 -26.18 4.10
CA SER A 61 8.69 -26.89 5.36
C SER A 61 9.02 -26.04 6.60
N ARG A 62 10.08 -25.21 6.53
CA ARG A 62 10.46 -24.27 7.60
C ARG A 62 9.49 -23.10 7.66
N ILE A 63 9.09 -22.56 6.51
CA ILE A 63 8.08 -21.50 6.42
C ILE A 63 6.78 -21.96 7.07
N VAL A 64 6.24 -23.11 6.65
CA VAL A 64 5.00 -23.68 7.22
C VAL A 64 5.13 -23.91 8.73
N ALA A 65 6.27 -24.40 9.21
CA ALA A 65 6.51 -24.57 10.64
C ALA A 65 6.50 -23.22 11.40
N LYS A 66 7.14 -22.18 10.85
CA LYS A 66 7.13 -20.82 11.41
C LYS A 66 5.72 -20.23 11.42
N LEU A 67 4.98 -20.34 10.32
CA LEU A 67 3.59 -19.87 10.22
C LEU A 67 2.70 -20.54 11.28
N ARG A 68 2.80 -21.86 11.45
CA ARG A 68 2.07 -22.59 12.50
C ARG A 68 2.43 -22.14 13.92
N ARG A 69 3.72 -21.89 14.19
CA ARG A 69 4.16 -21.34 15.49
C ARG A 69 3.60 -19.95 15.76
N GLN A 70 3.43 -19.15 14.72
CA GLN A 70 2.78 -17.85 14.83
C GLN A 70 1.25 -17.94 14.99
N GLY A 71 0.66 -19.13 14.89
CA GLY A 71 -0.78 -19.38 15.09
C GLY A 71 -1.60 -19.52 13.82
N VAL A 72 -0.95 -19.57 12.65
CA VAL A 72 -1.62 -19.78 11.36
C VAL A 72 -2.01 -21.26 11.21
N LYS A 73 -3.28 -21.53 10.90
CA LYS A 73 -3.77 -22.87 10.64
C LYS A 73 -3.54 -23.24 9.17
N ILE A 74 -2.50 -24.03 8.91
CA ILE A 74 -2.18 -24.53 7.56
C ILE A 74 -2.52 -26.01 7.42
N GLY A 75 -3.43 -26.30 6.49
CA GLY A 75 -3.93 -27.64 6.16
C GLY A 75 -3.08 -28.39 5.13
N ARG A 76 -3.65 -29.46 4.57
CA ARG A 76 -3.04 -30.21 3.46
C ARG A 76 -2.97 -29.32 2.21
N GLY A 77 -1.90 -29.47 1.42
CA GLY A 77 -1.70 -28.66 0.23
C GLY A 77 -1.28 -27.21 0.51
N MET A 78 -0.78 -26.90 1.72
CA MET A 78 -0.29 -25.57 2.14
C MET A 78 -1.32 -24.44 2.14
N ILE A 79 -2.62 -24.77 2.09
CA ILE A 79 -3.70 -23.78 2.19
C ILE A 79 -4.10 -23.49 3.65
N ALA A 80 -4.59 -22.28 3.90
CA ALA A 80 -5.30 -21.91 5.11
C ALA A 80 -6.81 -22.15 4.93
N PRO A 81 -7.36 -23.30 5.39
CA PRO A 81 -8.69 -23.76 4.97
C PRO A 81 -9.83 -22.81 5.34
N HIS A 82 -9.70 -22.07 6.45
CA HIS A 82 -10.71 -21.11 6.90
C HIS A 82 -10.76 -19.82 6.07
N VAL A 83 -9.75 -19.57 5.23
CA VAL A 83 -9.75 -18.47 4.25
C VAL A 83 -9.99 -19.02 2.85
N PHE A 84 -9.22 -20.05 2.47
CA PHE A 84 -9.25 -20.62 1.14
C PHE A 84 -10.65 -21.08 0.72
N TRP A 85 -11.30 -21.96 1.51
CA TRP A 85 -12.58 -22.53 1.09
C TRP A 85 -13.72 -21.51 1.02
N PRO A 86 -13.95 -20.66 2.04
CA PRO A 86 -14.99 -19.63 1.94
C PRO A 86 -14.75 -18.69 0.75
N SER A 87 -13.50 -18.23 0.56
CA SER A 87 -13.18 -17.33 -0.56
C SER A 87 -13.42 -17.99 -1.90
N THR A 88 -12.90 -19.19 -2.13
CA THR A 88 -13.06 -19.93 -3.38
C THR A 88 -14.52 -20.27 -3.67
N ILE A 89 -15.29 -20.73 -2.68
CA ILE A 89 -16.70 -21.10 -2.86
C ILE A 89 -17.52 -19.88 -3.28
N ILE A 90 -17.35 -18.75 -2.60
CA ILE A 90 -18.11 -17.53 -2.90
C ILE A 90 -17.73 -16.98 -4.26
N VAL A 91 -16.43 -16.91 -4.59
CA VAL A 91 -15.95 -16.47 -5.90
C VAL A 91 -16.54 -17.32 -7.02
N ILE A 92 -16.44 -18.65 -6.90
CA ILE A 92 -16.96 -19.57 -7.92
C ILE A 92 -18.49 -19.42 -8.01
N ALA A 93 -19.19 -19.30 -6.88
CA ALA A 93 -20.64 -19.11 -6.89
C ALA A 93 -21.03 -17.83 -7.65
N VAL A 94 -20.38 -16.69 -7.38
CA VAL A 94 -20.64 -15.43 -8.10
C VAL A 94 -20.30 -15.55 -9.58
N ALA A 95 -19.16 -16.15 -9.92
CA ALA A 95 -18.78 -16.38 -11.32
C ALA A 95 -19.81 -17.25 -12.05
N LEU A 96 -20.27 -18.34 -11.43
CA LEU A 96 -21.29 -19.22 -12.00
C LEU A 96 -22.66 -18.53 -12.11
N CYS A 97 -23.04 -17.70 -11.14
CA CYS A 97 -24.25 -16.88 -11.22
C CYS A 97 -24.17 -15.91 -12.40
N GLY A 98 -23.07 -15.18 -12.57
CA GLY A 98 -22.89 -14.28 -13.71
C GLY A 98 -22.89 -15.00 -15.05
N ILE A 99 -22.38 -16.24 -15.12
CA ILE A 99 -22.35 -17.03 -16.36
C ILE A 99 -23.72 -17.63 -16.70
N PHE A 100 -24.43 -18.20 -15.71
CA PHE A 100 -25.65 -18.97 -15.96
C PHE A 100 -26.94 -18.17 -15.72
N LEU A 101 -26.87 -17.09 -14.96
CA LEU A 101 -27.98 -16.19 -14.61
C LEU A 101 -27.52 -14.71 -14.77
N PRO A 102 -27.09 -14.30 -15.97
CA PRO A 102 -26.49 -12.98 -16.20
C PRO A 102 -27.45 -11.85 -15.83
N ASP A 103 -28.69 -11.85 -16.35
CA ASP A 103 -29.67 -10.78 -16.12
C ASP A 103 -29.94 -10.56 -14.63
N ALA A 104 -30.23 -11.64 -13.89
CA ALA A 104 -30.48 -11.57 -12.45
C ALA A 104 -29.23 -11.10 -11.67
N THR A 105 -28.03 -11.47 -12.14
CA THR A 105 -26.78 -11.02 -11.53
C THR A 105 -26.59 -9.51 -11.76
N GLY A 106 -26.83 -9.03 -12.98
CA GLY A 106 -26.78 -7.61 -13.33
C GLY A 106 -27.78 -6.78 -12.52
N GLU A 107 -29.03 -7.23 -12.42
CA GLU A 107 -30.07 -6.57 -11.61
C GLU A 107 -29.65 -6.41 -10.14
N VAL A 108 -29.12 -7.47 -9.53
CA VAL A 108 -28.66 -7.43 -8.12
C VAL A 108 -27.47 -6.51 -7.95
N LEU A 109 -26.48 -6.56 -8.85
CA LEU A 109 -25.30 -5.71 -8.79
C LEU A 109 -25.66 -4.24 -8.95
N ASN A 110 -26.51 -3.91 -9.93
CA ASN A 110 -26.96 -2.55 -10.17
C ASN A 110 -27.80 -2.03 -8.98
N ALA A 111 -28.68 -2.84 -8.40
CA ALA A 111 -29.41 -2.47 -7.19
C ALA A 111 -28.49 -2.17 -5.99
N ILE A 112 -27.43 -2.96 -5.80
CA ILE A 112 -26.41 -2.70 -4.78
C ILE A 112 -25.67 -1.41 -5.07
N GLN A 113 -25.25 -1.19 -6.33
CA GLN A 113 -24.54 0.02 -6.75
C GLN A 113 -25.37 1.27 -6.48
N THR A 114 -26.62 1.32 -6.95
CA THR A 114 -27.55 2.43 -6.70
C THR A 114 -27.70 2.71 -5.21
N TRP A 115 -27.90 1.67 -4.39
CA TRP A 115 -28.01 1.85 -2.94
C TRP A 115 -26.73 2.45 -2.32
N ILE A 116 -25.54 1.99 -2.74
CA ILE A 116 -24.27 2.52 -2.27
C ILE A 116 -24.11 3.98 -2.67
N VAL A 117 -24.40 4.32 -3.92
CA VAL A 117 -24.27 5.68 -4.45
C VAL A 117 -25.17 6.63 -3.68
N ASP A 118 -26.46 6.31 -3.59
CA ASP A 118 -27.47 7.18 -2.99
C ASP A 118 -27.30 7.35 -1.48
N THR A 119 -26.79 6.32 -0.80
CA THR A 119 -26.73 6.31 0.69
C THR A 119 -25.32 6.58 1.23
N LEU A 120 -24.29 6.08 0.55
CA LEU A 120 -22.92 5.99 1.04
C LEU A 120 -21.89 6.63 0.11
N GLY A 121 -22.28 7.32 -0.97
CA GLY A 121 -21.35 8.03 -1.85
C GLY A 121 -20.45 9.02 -1.07
N TRP A 122 -21.04 9.80 -0.17
CA TRP A 122 -20.31 10.72 0.71
C TRP A 122 -19.28 10.03 1.60
N TYR A 123 -19.58 8.79 2.04
CA TYR A 123 -18.69 8.02 2.91
C TYR A 123 -17.42 7.60 2.16
N TYR A 124 -17.52 7.22 0.88
CA TYR A 124 -16.35 6.88 0.06
C TYR A 124 -15.43 8.10 -0.11
N VAL A 125 -16.01 9.24 -0.49
CA VAL A 125 -15.27 10.50 -0.65
C VAL A 125 -14.55 10.89 0.65
N LEU A 126 -15.26 10.80 1.79
CA LEU A 126 -14.67 11.07 3.09
C LEU A 126 -13.55 10.09 3.46
N CYS A 127 -13.71 8.79 3.18
CA CYS A 127 -12.66 7.79 3.43
C CYS A 127 -11.36 8.15 2.70
N ILE A 128 -11.45 8.49 1.42
CA ILE A 128 -10.29 8.86 0.61
C ILE A 128 -9.58 10.09 1.20
N MET A 129 -10.33 11.12 1.59
CA MET A 129 -9.77 12.29 2.24
C MET A 129 -9.12 11.99 3.59
N VAL A 130 -9.72 11.10 4.39
CA VAL A 130 -9.10 10.60 5.63
C VAL A 130 -7.78 9.87 5.32
N PHE A 131 -7.72 9.04 4.28
CA PHE A 131 -6.49 8.34 3.91
C PHE A 131 -5.38 9.29 3.46
N ILE A 132 -5.71 10.33 2.69
CA ILE A 132 -4.76 11.38 2.29
C ILE A 132 -4.24 12.10 3.53
N GLY A 133 -5.14 12.59 4.39
CA GLY A 133 -4.77 13.30 5.62
C GLY A 133 -3.90 12.43 6.55
N PHE A 134 -4.26 11.15 6.70
CA PHE A 134 -3.48 10.19 7.48
C PHE A 134 -2.07 9.98 6.93
N ALA A 135 -1.94 9.75 5.62
CA ALA A 135 -0.65 9.54 4.99
C ALA A 135 0.22 10.81 5.13
N LEU A 136 -0.32 12.00 4.89
CA LEU A 136 0.41 13.25 5.07
C LEU A 136 0.84 13.45 6.54
N PHE A 137 -0.04 13.17 7.51
CA PHE A 137 0.29 13.27 8.93
C PHE A 137 1.49 12.36 9.30
N PHE A 138 1.48 11.09 8.91
CA PHE A 138 2.60 10.18 9.23
C PHE A 138 3.87 10.48 8.43
N GLY A 139 3.75 10.97 7.20
CA GLY A 139 4.88 11.37 6.38
C GLY A 139 5.62 12.59 6.95
N LEU A 140 4.88 13.60 7.40
CA LEU A 140 5.42 14.87 7.86
C LEU A 140 5.78 14.87 9.36
N SER A 141 5.16 14.01 10.17
CA SER A 141 5.40 13.94 11.61
C SER A 141 6.74 13.28 12.00
N LYS A 142 6.99 13.23 13.33
CA LYS A 142 8.13 12.55 13.95
C LYS A 142 8.17 11.04 13.65
N TYR A 143 7.01 10.40 13.47
CA TYR A 143 6.87 8.98 13.13
C TYR A 143 7.51 8.65 11.78
N GLY A 144 7.60 9.63 10.87
CA GLY A 144 8.24 9.50 9.57
C GLY A 144 9.71 9.03 9.62
N ARG A 145 10.38 9.14 10.78
CA ARG A 145 11.77 8.69 10.99
C ARG A 145 11.90 7.18 11.24
N LEU A 146 10.81 6.49 11.54
CA LEU A 146 10.82 5.04 11.76
C LEU A 146 11.19 4.31 10.47
N LYS A 147 12.08 3.32 10.55
CA LYS A 147 12.38 2.41 9.43
C LYS A 147 11.39 1.24 9.36
N LEU A 148 11.08 0.80 8.15
CA LEU A 148 10.29 -0.39 7.84
C LEU A 148 11.20 -1.62 7.85
N GLY A 149 11.53 -2.07 9.07
CA GLY A 149 12.55 -3.08 9.33
C GLY A 149 13.27 -2.79 10.63
N SER A 150 14.41 -3.43 10.83
CA SER A 150 15.30 -3.13 11.95
C SER A 150 15.90 -1.72 11.81
N PRO A 151 16.33 -1.07 12.91
CA PRO A 151 17.03 0.22 12.85
C PRO A 151 18.28 0.20 11.94
N GLU A 152 18.96 -0.94 11.86
CA GLU A 152 20.17 -1.14 11.05
C GLU A 152 19.90 -1.59 9.61
N ASP A 153 18.64 -1.92 9.27
CA ASP A 153 18.30 -2.39 7.93
C ASP A 153 18.59 -1.28 6.91
N LYS A 154 19.19 -1.68 5.79
CA LYS A 154 19.38 -0.86 4.59
C LYS A 154 18.27 -1.20 3.59
N PRO A 155 17.89 -0.28 2.69
CA PRO A 155 16.92 -0.60 1.67
C PRO A 155 17.40 -1.71 0.72
N ASP A 156 16.56 -2.71 0.48
CA ASP A 156 16.86 -3.83 -0.43
C ASP A 156 17.05 -3.37 -1.89
N HIS A 157 16.40 -2.27 -2.25
CA HIS A 157 16.45 -1.70 -3.58
C HIS A 157 16.93 -0.25 -3.55
N GLY A 158 17.78 0.12 -4.51
CA GLY A 158 18.21 1.50 -4.72
C GLY A 158 17.04 2.44 -5.01
N LEU A 159 17.22 3.75 -4.81
CA LEU A 159 16.14 4.75 -4.92
C LEU A 159 15.43 4.70 -6.28
N LEU A 160 16.20 4.76 -7.37
CA LEU A 160 15.66 4.75 -8.74
C LEU A 160 14.95 3.44 -9.07
N SER A 161 15.56 2.30 -8.72
CA SER A 161 14.94 0.99 -8.94
C SER A 161 13.61 0.86 -8.18
N TRP A 162 13.54 1.35 -6.95
CA TRP A 162 12.31 1.37 -6.17
C TRP A 162 11.24 2.26 -6.79
N PHE A 163 11.61 3.46 -7.26
CA PHE A 163 10.68 4.34 -7.97
C PHE A 163 10.12 3.72 -9.25
N CYS A 164 10.97 3.08 -10.06
CA CYS A 164 10.51 2.35 -11.25
C CYS A 164 9.54 1.21 -10.88
N MET A 165 9.80 0.49 -9.78
CA MET A 165 8.91 -0.57 -9.33
C MET A 165 7.59 -0.06 -8.74
N LEU A 166 7.59 1.06 -8.00
CA LEU A 166 6.36 1.70 -7.53
C LEU A 166 5.47 2.10 -8.70
N PHE A 167 6.07 2.71 -9.73
CA PHE A 167 5.37 3.06 -10.94
C PHE A 167 4.84 1.81 -11.68
N ALA A 168 5.68 0.79 -11.85
CA ALA A 168 5.27 -0.48 -12.46
C ALA A 168 4.12 -1.18 -11.71
N ALA A 169 4.00 -0.96 -10.40
CA ALA A 169 2.93 -1.53 -9.58
C ALA A 169 1.56 -0.93 -9.85
N GLY A 170 1.50 0.38 -10.13
CA GLY A 170 0.25 1.09 -10.39
C GLY A 170 -0.04 1.35 -11.85
N MET A 171 0.91 1.06 -12.73
CA MET A 171 0.71 0.98 -14.17
C MET A 171 -0.16 -0.23 -14.48
N GLY A 172 -1.34 0.02 -15.04
CA GLY A 172 -2.28 -1.03 -15.42
C GLY A 172 -3.12 -0.64 -16.61
N ILE A 173 -4.03 -1.55 -16.97
CA ILE A 173 -4.99 -1.40 -18.06
C ILE A 173 -5.74 -0.07 -17.97
N GLY A 174 -6.10 0.33 -16.74
CA GLY A 174 -6.84 1.56 -16.50
C GLY A 174 -6.18 2.83 -17.06
N LEU A 175 -4.86 2.97 -17.00
CA LEU A 175 -4.15 4.13 -17.57
C LEU A 175 -4.28 4.14 -19.10
N VAL A 176 -4.26 2.97 -19.72
CA VAL A 176 -4.35 2.84 -21.18
C VAL A 176 -5.80 3.03 -21.65
N PHE A 177 -6.76 2.47 -20.89
CA PHE A 177 -8.19 2.56 -21.14
C PHE A 177 -8.71 3.99 -21.02
N TYR A 178 -8.55 4.59 -19.85
CA TYR A 178 -9.07 5.93 -19.57
C TYR A 178 -8.13 7.05 -20.03
N GLY A 179 -6.91 6.72 -20.46
CA GLY A 179 -5.83 7.68 -20.77
C GLY A 179 -6.24 8.82 -21.71
N VAL A 180 -7.03 8.49 -22.74
CA VAL A 180 -7.65 9.46 -23.64
C VAL A 180 -9.12 9.64 -23.31
N GLY A 181 -9.84 8.53 -23.09
CA GLY A 181 -11.30 8.51 -22.97
C GLY A 181 -11.85 9.36 -21.85
N GLU A 182 -11.29 9.29 -20.63
CA GLU A 182 -11.80 10.04 -19.48
C GLU A 182 -11.69 11.57 -19.64
N PRO A 183 -10.48 12.15 -19.86
CA PRO A 183 -10.36 13.59 -19.99
C PRO A 183 -11.10 14.14 -21.22
N LEU A 184 -11.18 13.36 -22.31
CA LEU A 184 -11.97 13.75 -23.47
C LEU A 184 -13.47 13.77 -23.15
N THR A 185 -13.98 12.70 -22.51
CA THR A 185 -15.40 12.60 -22.14
C THR A 185 -15.82 13.75 -21.24
N PHE A 186 -15.01 14.08 -20.22
CA PHE A 186 -15.27 15.23 -19.34
C PHE A 186 -15.17 16.57 -20.05
N ALA A 187 -14.36 16.67 -21.12
CA ALA A 187 -14.19 17.91 -21.86
C ALA A 187 -15.34 18.18 -22.85
N THR A 188 -16.10 17.14 -23.26
CA THR A 188 -17.04 17.25 -24.38
C THR A 188 -18.42 16.68 -24.09
N VAL A 189 -18.53 15.37 -23.90
CA VAL A 189 -19.81 14.64 -23.91
C VAL A 189 -20.49 14.65 -22.54
N GLU A 190 -19.71 14.41 -21.48
CA GLU A 190 -20.22 14.25 -20.13
C GLU A 190 -19.43 15.13 -19.13
N PRO A 191 -19.43 16.46 -19.31
CA PRO A 191 -18.85 17.35 -18.33
C PRO A 191 -19.55 17.16 -16.99
N LYS A 192 -18.80 17.26 -15.90
CA LYS A 192 -19.36 17.08 -14.57
C LYS A 192 -20.49 18.09 -14.35
N PRO A 193 -21.69 17.65 -13.93
CA PRO A 193 -22.80 18.56 -13.63
C PRO A 193 -22.36 19.64 -12.64
N GLY A 194 -22.76 20.89 -12.92
CA GLY A 194 -22.36 22.07 -12.14
C GLY A 194 -21.10 22.77 -12.65
N TRP A 195 -20.37 22.21 -13.61
CA TRP A 195 -19.32 22.96 -14.31
C TRP A 195 -19.94 23.99 -15.27
N GLU A 196 -19.47 25.22 -15.16
CA GLU A 196 -19.84 26.33 -16.03
C GLU A 196 -18.60 26.90 -16.72
N GLY A 197 -18.80 27.55 -17.87
CA GLY A 197 -17.75 28.29 -18.56
C GLY A 197 -17.70 28.02 -20.05
N SER A 198 -16.62 28.51 -20.68
CA SER A 198 -16.31 28.20 -22.07
C SER A 198 -15.82 26.77 -22.22
N GLU A 199 -15.79 26.25 -23.46
CA GLU A 199 -15.21 24.96 -23.79
C GLU A 199 -13.77 24.80 -23.26
N ALA A 200 -12.99 25.88 -23.26
CA ALA A 200 -11.65 25.90 -22.69
C ALA A 200 -11.65 25.78 -21.15
N ASP A 201 -12.64 26.35 -20.47
CA ASP A 201 -12.76 26.24 -19.01
C ASP A 201 -13.16 24.81 -18.60
N ILE A 202 -14.05 24.18 -19.37
CA ILE A 202 -14.45 22.78 -19.18
C ILE A 202 -13.27 21.84 -19.44
N ALA A 203 -12.50 22.04 -20.52
CA ALA A 203 -11.33 21.20 -20.83
C ALA A 203 -10.25 21.23 -19.73
N LYS A 204 -10.04 22.40 -19.09
CA LYS A 204 -9.11 22.52 -17.95
C LYS A 204 -9.63 21.78 -16.72
N GLN A 205 -10.92 21.89 -16.44
CA GLN A 205 -11.56 21.16 -15.32
C GLN A 205 -11.56 19.66 -15.56
N ALA A 206 -11.79 19.22 -16.80
CA ALA A 206 -11.72 17.82 -17.23
C ALA A 206 -10.37 17.19 -16.87
N MET A 207 -9.28 17.83 -17.28
CA MET A 207 -7.93 17.37 -16.94
C MET A 207 -7.66 17.35 -15.44
N ALA A 208 -8.09 18.38 -14.71
CA ALA A 208 -7.92 18.44 -13.25
C ALA A 208 -8.73 17.34 -12.52
N GLN A 209 -9.94 17.03 -12.97
CA GLN A 209 -10.76 15.94 -12.44
C GLN A 209 -10.12 14.58 -12.72
N THR A 210 -9.55 14.37 -13.92
CA THR A 210 -8.76 13.16 -14.19
C THR A 210 -7.55 13.06 -13.26
N PHE A 211 -6.90 14.18 -12.93
CA PHE A 211 -5.81 14.18 -11.94
C PHE A 211 -6.29 13.86 -10.52
N VAL A 212 -7.55 14.13 -10.16
CA VAL A 212 -8.14 13.65 -8.90
C VAL A 212 -8.26 12.13 -8.91
N HIS A 213 -8.80 11.54 -9.98
CA HIS A 213 -9.03 10.10 -10.05
C HIS A 213 -7.75 9.25 -10.11
N TRP A 214 -6.67 9.80 -10.69
CA TRP A 214 -5.40 9.08 -10.93
C TRP A 214 -4.19 9.65 -10.16
N GLY A 215 -4.39 10.73 -9.41
CA GLY A 215 -3.36 11.44 -8.66
C GLY A 215 -3.25 10.96 -7.22
N ILE A 216 -3.17 11.89 -6.28
CA ILE A 216 -2.79 11.57 -4.88
C ILE A 216 -3.79 10.63 -4.21
N HIS A 217 -5.06 10.69 -4.59
CA HIS A 217 -6.17 9.98 -3.96
C HIS A 217 -6.06 8.45 -3.99
N PRO A 218 -5.96 7.76 -5.15
CA PRO A 218 -5.74 6.31 -5.17
C PRO A 218 -4.48 5.91 -4.41
N TRP A 219 -3.42 6.68 -4.58
CA TRP A 219 -2.12 6.36 -3.98
C TRP A 219 -2.10 6.53 -2.46
N ALA A 220 -2.98 7.36 -1.90
CA ALA A 220 -3.19 7.42 -0.47
C ALA A 220 -3.79 6.12 0.07
N VAL A 221 -4.78 5.54 -0.61
CA VAL A 221 -5.34 4.22 -0.27
C VAL A 221 -4.21 3.19 -0.19
N TYR A 222 -3.38 3.12 -1.25
CA TYR A 222 -2.25 2.19 -1.32
C TYR A 222 -1.16 2.47 -0.29
N ALA A 223 -0.93 3.74 0.06
CA ALA A 223 0.01 4.12 1.11
C ALA A 223 -0.44 3.59 2.48
N ILE A 224 -1.73 3.64 2.82
CA ILE A 224 -2.24 3.12 4.10
C ILE A 224 -1.95 1.63 4.24
N ILE A 225 -2.45 0.84 3.29
CA ILE A 225 -2.33 -0.60 3.34
C ILE A 225 -0.88 -1.05 3.14
N GLY A 226 -0.14 -0.42 2.24
CA GLY A 226 1.26 -0.72 1.99
C GLY A 226 2.12 -0.41 3.22
N LEU A 227 1.88 0.71 3.90
CA LEU A 227 2.59 1.05 5.14
C LEU A 227 2.26 0.06 6.26
N ALA A 228 0.98 -0.26 6.42
CA ALA A 228 0.51 -1.20 7.42
C ALA A 228 1.13 -2.59 7.25
N VAL A 229 1.08 -3.12 6.04
CA VAL A 229 1.65 -4.44 5.71
C VAL A 229 3.18 -4.39 5.79
N ALA A 230 3.83 -3.35 5.28
CA ALA A 230 5.29 -3.22 5.37
C ALA A 230 5.76 -3.20 6.83
N TYR A 231 5.03 -2.47 7.68
CA TYR A 231 5.32 -2.42 9.10
C TYR A 231 5.16 -3.80 9.76
N THR A 232 4.07 -4.51 9.50
CA THR A 232 3.87 -5.84 10.12
C THR A 232 4.87 -6.88 9.65
N ILE A 233 5.16 -6.95 8.35
CA ILE A 233 6.03 -8.00 7.82
C ILE A 233 7.50 -7.69 8.11
N HIS A 234 7.96 -6.45 7.90
CA HIS A 234 9.39 -6.13 8.00
C HIS A 234 9.80 -5.73 9.41
N ARG A 235 8.95 -4.98 10.13
CA ARG A 235 9.27 -4.49 11.47
C ARG A 235 8.78 -5.42 12.57
N ARG A 236 7.62 -6.07 12.41
CA ARG A 236 7.13 -7.06 13.40
C ARG A 236 7.46 -8.52 13.06
N GLY A 237 7.92 -8.82 11.84
CA GLY A 237 8.27 -10.18 11.42
C GLY A 237 7.07 -11.10 11.18
N ARG A 238 5.86 -10.53 11.01
CA ARG A 238 4.61 -11.27 10.82
C ARG A 238 4.48 -11.83 9.38
N PRO A 239 3.61 -12.83 9.15
CA PRO A 239 3.36 -13.38 7.82
C PRO A 239 2.78 -12.35 6.86
N VAL A 240 2.90 -12.59 5.55
CA VAL A 240 2.37 -11.72 4.49
C VAL A 240 0.84 -11.87 4.39
N SER A 241 0.12 -11.30 5.36
CA SER A 241 -1.34 -11.35 5.46
C SER A 241 -1.88 -10.10 6.16
N ILE A 242 -3.09 -9.68 5.78
CA ILE A 242 -3.69 -8.43 6.24
C ILE A 242 -4.15 -8.53 7.69
N ARG A 243 -4.61 -9.71 8.15
CA ARG A 243 -5.07 -9.93 9.53
C ARG A 243 -4.08 -9.43 10.59
N TRP A 244 -2.78 -9.54 10.32
CA TRP A 244 -1.72 -9.22 11.28
C TRP A 244 -1.56 -7.73 11.53
N VAL A 245 -2.07 -6.90 10.61
CA VAL A 245 -2.18 -5.45 10.82
C VAL A 245 -3.06 -5.14 12.02
N PHE A 246 -4.05 -5.97 12.31
CA PHE A 246 -5.03 -5.75 13.36
C PHE A 246 -4.62 -6.30 14.71
N GLU A 247 -3.45 -6.96 14.81
CA GLU A 247 -2.95 -7.51 16.08
C GLU A 247 -2.91 -6.48 17.24
N PRO A 248 -2.54 -5.20 17.05
CA PRO A 248 -2.60 -4.19 18.11
C PRO A 248 -4.00 -3.88 18.64
N LEU A 249 -5.04 -4.09 17.82
CA LEU A 249 -6.42 -3.81 18.19
C LEU A 249 -7.13 -5.07 18.71
N LEU A 250 -6.88 -6.21 18.07
CA LEU A 250 -7.59 -7.46 18.30
C LEU A 250 -6.81 -8.46 19.16
N GLY A 251 -5.51 -8.23 19.38
CA GLY A 251 -4.62 -9.14 20.10
C GLY A 251 -4.60 -10.53 19.46
N GLU A 252 -4.68 -11.56 20.30
CA GLU A 252 -4.72 -12.97 19.88
C GLU A 252 -5.92 -13.34 18.99
N ARG A 253 -6.99 -12.53 18.97
CA ARG A 253 -8.19 -12.81 18.16
C ARG A 253 -7.92 -12.78 16.66
N VAL A 254 -6.83 -12.16 16.21
CA VAL A 254 -6.37 -12.21 14.81
C VAL A 254 -6.04 -13.62 14.34
N LYS A 255 -5.74 -14.55 15.26
CA LYS A 255 -5.47 -15.96 14.93
C LYS A 255 -6.74 -16.80 14.74
N GLY A 256 -7.90 -16.21 15.05
CA GLY A 256 -9.21 -16.85 14.94
C GLY A 256 -10.06 -16.28 13.80
N ILE A 257 -11.38 -16.43 13.95
CA ILE A 257 -12.39 -16.11 12.93
C ILE A 257 -12.30 -14.65 12.46
N LEU A 258 -12.05 -13.70 13.37
CA LEU A 258 -11.95 -12.28 13.00
C LEU A 258 -10.82 -12.03 11.99
N GLY A 259 -9.65 -12.66 12.19
CA GLY A 259 -8.55 -12.57 11.23
C GLY A 259 -8.84 -13.31 9.93
N ASP A 260 -9.57 -14.43 9.99
CA ASP A 260 -10.01 -15.14 8.79
C ASP A 260 -10.96 -14.28 7.94
N VAL A 261 -11.93 -13.58 8.56
CA VAL A 261 -12.84 -12.66 7.84
C VAL A 261 -12.08 -11.52 7.17
N ILE A 262 -11.11 -10.91 7.85
CA ILE A 262 -10.29 -9.83 7.28
C ILE A 262 -9.53 -10.31 6.03
N ASP A 263 -8.91 -11.49 6.08
CA ASP A 263 -8.20 -12.05 4.93
C ASP A 263 -9.16 -12.48 3.82
N ILE A 264 -10.37 -12.97 4.14
CA ILE A 264 -11.41 -13.28 3.14
C ILE A 264 -11.83 -12.00 2.39
N LEU A 265 -12.10 -10.90 3.11
CA LEU A 265 -12.43 -9.61 2.51
C LEU A 265 -11.29 -9.09 1.62
N ALA A 266 -10.03 -9.30 2.04
CA ALA A 266 -8.87 -8.96 1.23
C ALA A 266 -8.78 -9.77 -0.07
N VAL A 267 -9.10 -11.07 -0.03
CA VAL A 267 -9.16 -11.92 -1.22
C VAL A 267 -10.29 -11.46 -2.16
N PHE A 268 -11.46 -11.10 -1.61
CA PHE A 268 -12.57 -10.55 -2.42
C PHE A 268 -12.22 -9.22 -3.07
N GLY A 269 -11.70 -8.25 -2.32
CA GLY A 269 -11.25 -7.00 -2.93
C GLY A 269 -10.28 -7.26 -4.08
N THR A 270 -9.28 -8.13 -3.83
CA THR A 270 -8.27 -8.46 -4.85
C THR A 270 -8.90 -9.05 -6.13
N ILE A 271 -9.75 -10.06 -6.00
CA ILE A 271 -10.23 -10.78 -7.19
C ILE A 271 -11.22 -9.96 -8.01
N PHE A 272 -12.11 -9.20 -7.36
CA PHE A 272 -13.06 -8.34 -8.05
C PHE A 272 -12.37 -7.12 -8.66
N GLY A 273 -11.40 -6.53 -7.97
CA GLY A 273 -10.56 -5.46 -8.54
C GLY A 273 -9.75 -5.94 -9.75
N VAL A 274 -9.17 -7.16 -9.68
CA VAL A 274 -8.49 -7.77 -10.83
C VAL A 274 -9.49 -8.05 -11.95
N ALA A 275 -10.62 -8.71 -11.69
CA ALA A 275 -11.62 -9.04 -12.71
C ALA A 275 -12.15 -7.79 -13.43
N THR A 276 -12.35 -6.67 -12.71
CA THR A 276 -12.69 -5.37 -13.29
C THR A 276 -11.65 -4.91 -14.31
N SER A 277 -10.36 -4.91 -13.93
CA SER A 277 -9.27 -4.56 -14.82
C SER A 277 -9.20 -5.49 -16.04
N LEU A 278 -9.42 -6.80 -15.86
CA LEU A 278 -9.43 -7.78 -16.96
C LEU A 278 -10.57 -7.51 -17.94
N GLY A 279 -11.78 -7.22 -17.44
CA GLY A 279 -12.94 -6.88 -18.26
C GLY A 279 -12.76 -5.59 -19.07
N LEU A 280 -12.18 -4.55 -18.46
CA LEU A 280 -11.80 -3.32 -19.18
C LEU A 280 -10.77 -3.62 -20.28
N GLY A 281 -9.77 -4.43 -19.97
CA GLY A 281 -8.71 -4.75 -20.92
C GLY A 281 -9.21 -5.51 -22.12
N VAL A 282 -10.15 -6.44 -21.91
CA VAL A 282 -10.67 -7.22 -23.02
C VAL A 282 -11.56 -6.40 -23.95
N GLN A 283 -12.35 -5.47 -23.40
CA GLN A 283 -13.12 -4.50 -24.19
C GLN A 283 -12.19 -3.68 -25.07
N GLN A 284 -11.13 -3.12 -24.48
CA GLN A 284 -10.14 -2.35 -25.22
C GLN A 284 -9.39 -3.18 -26.27
N ILE A 285 -9.05 -4.44 -25.99
CA ILE A 285 -8.44 -5.34 -26.98
C ILE A 285 -9.43 -5.63 -28.13
N GLY A 286 -10.68 -5.92 -27.81
CA GLY A 286 -11.74 -6.18 -28.79
C GLY A 286 -11.93 -5.01 -29.75
N THR A 287 -12.16 -3.81 -29.21
CA THR A 287 -12.32 -2.59 -30.00
C THR A 287 -11.04 -2.25 -30.78
N GLY A 288 -9.86 -2.49 -30.19
CA GLY A 288 -8.58 -2.33 -30.90
C GLY A 288 -8.47 -3.23 -32.12
N LEU A 289 -8.87 -4.51 -32.00
CA LEU A 289 -8.88 -5.46 -33.12
C LEU A 289 -9.86 -5.06 -34.23
N GLU A 290 -11.01 -4.49 -33.84
CA GLU A 290 -12.01 -3.95 -34.76
C GLU A 290 -11.46 -2.74 -35.54
N LYS A 291 -10.86 -1.78 -34.83
CA LYS A 291 -10.27 -0.56 -35.44
C LYS A 291 -9.15 -0.87 -36.43
N ILE A 292 -8.37 -1.94 -36.22
CA ILE A 292 -7.34 -2.37 -37.17
C ILE A 292 -7.85 -3.32 -38.27
N GLY A 293 -9.14 -3.64 -38.27
CA GLY A 293 -9.80 -4.46 -39.30
C GLY A 293 -9.50 -5.96 -39.22
N ILE A 294 -9.09 -6.49 -38.06
CA ILE A 294 -8.91 -7.95 -37.87
C ILE A 294 -10.24 -8.65 -37.60
N VAL A 295 -11.16 -7.96 -36.92
CA VAL A 295 -12.53 -8.43 -36.65
C VAL A 295 -13.54 -7.40 -37.12
N GLU A 296 -14.76 -7.84 -37.44
CA GLU A 296 -15.82 -6.95 -37.92
C GLU A 296 -16.48 -6.17 -36.78
N THR A 297 -16.70 -6.80 -35.63
CA THR A 297 -17.33 -6.20 -34.45
C THR A 297 -16.78 -6.80 -33.16
N ALA A 298 -16.62 -5.96 -32.14
CA ALA A 298 -16.23 -6.37 -30.78
C ALA A 298 -17.42 -6.86 -29.94
N ASP A 299 -18.14 -7.87 -30.42
CA ASP A 299 -19.32 -8.40 -29.74
C ASP A 299 -18.99 -9.17 -28.44
N THR A 300 -19.99 -9.38 -27.58
CA THR A 300 -19.81 -10.09 -26.30
C THR A 300 -19.19 -11.48 -26.48
N VAL A 301 -19.48 -12.16 -27.59
CA VAL A 301 -18.92 -13.48 -27.89
C VAL A 301 -17.41 -13.39 -28.09
N LEU A 302 -16.94 -12.44 -28.88
CA LEU A 302 -15.52 -12.16 -29.06
C LEU A 302 -14.86 -11.82 -27.72
N LEU A 303 -15.47 -10.94 -26.93
CA LEU A 303 -14.93 -10.55 -25.62
C LEU A 303 -14.74 -11.77 -24.70
N VAL A 304 -15.73 -12.68 -24.63
CA VAL A 304 -15.63 -13.92 -23.85
C VAL A 304 -14.50 -14.82 -24.39
N ILE A 305 -14.38 -14.99 -25.70
CA ILE A 305 -13.28 -15.75 -26.32
C ILE A 305 -11.92 -15.17 -25.94
N LEU A 306 -11.77 -13.84 -26.02
CA LEU A 306 -10.55 -13.15 -25.65
C LEU A 306 -10.23 -13.35 -24.15
N ILE A 307 -11.22 -13.26 -23.25
CA ILE A 307 -10.99 -13.55 -21.82
C ILE A 307 -10.47 -14.97 -21.64
N VAL A 308 -11.08 -15.97 -22.29
CA VAL A 308 -10.65 -17.37 -22.21
C VAL A 308 -9.20 -17.55 -22.69
N VAL A 309 -8.88 -17.01 -23.86
CA VAL A 309 -7.53 -17.13 -24.46
C VAL A 309 -6.48 -16.45 -23.59
N ILE A 310 -6.72 -15.22 -23.16
CA ILE A 310 -5.73 -14.46 -22.39
C ILE A 310 -5.60 -15.03 -20.97
N THR A 311 -6.70 -15.48 -20.35
CA THR A 311 -6.66 -16.19 -19.06
C THR A 311 -5.86 -17.48 -19.17
N PHE A 312 -5.98 -18.22 -20.28
CA PHE A 312 -5.16 -19.40 -20.53
C PHE A 312 -3.67 -19.05 -20.63
N ILE A 313 -3.31 -17.99 -21.36
CA ILE A 313 -1.93 -17.48 -21.45
C ILE A 313 -1.41 -17.06 -20.06
N ALA A 314 -2.22 -16.33 -19.29
CA ALA A 314 -1.88 -15.93 -17.92
C ALA A 314 -1.65 -17.13 -17.00
N THR A 315 -2.48 -18.17 -17.15
CA THR A 315 -2.34 -19.42 -16.39
C THR A 315 -1.04 -20.15 -16.76
N LEU A 316 -0.64 -20.14 -18.05
CA LEU A 316 0.67 -20.67 -18.46
C LEU A 316 1.82 -19.87 -17.84
N SER A 317 1.70 -18.53 -17.75
CA SER A 317 2.67 -17.68 -17.05
C SER A 317 2.81 -18.09 -15.58
N VAL A 318 1.68 -18.25 -14.88
CA VAL A 318 1.61 -18.72 -13.48
C VAL A 318 2.35 -20.05 -13.29
N VAL A 319 2.14 -21.01 -14.19
CA VAL A 319 2.74 -22.36 -14.14
C VAL A 319 4.25 -22.32 -14.43
N SER A 320 4.68 -21.46 -15.36
CA SER A 320 6.09 -21.36 -15.77
C SER A 320 7.04 -20.82 -14.67
N GLY A 321 6.48 -20.27 -13.60
CA GLY A 321 7.23 -19.77 -12.45
C GLY A 321 7.43 -18.25 -12.50
N VAL A 322 6.82 -17.59 -11.53
CA VAL A 322 6.72 -16.13 -11.31
C VAL A 322 8.06 -15.37 -11.35
N GLY A 323 9.20 -16.02 -11.08
CA GLY A 323 10.46 -15.29 -10.84
C GLY A 323 11.07 -14.58 -12.07
N ARG A 324 11.13 -15.24 -13.23
CA ARG A 324 11.82 -14.69 -14.42
C ARG A 324 10.86 -14.16 -15.48
N GLY A 325 9.77 -14.88 -15.75
CA GLY A 325 8.79 -14.50 -16.77
C GLY A 325 8.12 -13.17 -16.46
N MET A 326 7.55 -13.04 -15.26
CA MET A 326 6.87 -11.82 -14.80
C MET A 326 7.76 -10.59 -14.84
N LYS A 327 9.02 -10.70 -14.39
CA LYS A 327 9.95 -9.57 -14.38
C LYS A 327 10.30 -9.11 -15.80
N TRP A 328 10.55 -10.05 -16.72
CA TRP A 328 10.85 -9.71 -18.11
C TRP A 328 9.63 -9.10 -18.80
N LEU A 329 8.46 -9.73 -18.63
CA LEU A 329 7.22 -9.29 -19.25
C LEU A 329 6.78 -7.91 -18.74
N SER A 330 6.87 -7.66 -17.43
CA SER A 330 6.59 -6.35 -16.83
C SER A 330 7.55 -5.25 -17.33
N ASN A 331 8.87 -5.53 -17.38
CA ASN A 331 9.85 -4.57 -17.90
C ASN A 331 9.64 -4.26 -19.40
N PHE A 332 9.33 -5.28 -20.18
CA PHE A 332 9.01 -5.12 -21.60
C PHE A 332 7.75 -4.29 -21.77
N ASN A 333 6.72 -4.53 -20.95
CA ASN A 333 5.49 -3.77 -20.99
C ASN A 333 5.67 -2.28 -20.62
N LEU A 334 6.45 -2.00 -19.58
CA LEU A 334 6.81 -0.64 -19.21
C LEU A 334 7.56 0.08 -20.33
N SER A 335 8.40 -0.65 -21.08
CA SER A 335 9.12 -0.11 -22.23
C SER A 335 8.16 0.22 -23.39
N LEU A 336 7.20 -0.68 -23.69
CA LEU A 336 6.15 -0.44 -24.69
C LEU A 336 5.32 0.81 -24.33
N ALA A 337 4.89 0.93 -23.07
CA ALA A 337 4.16 2.10 -22.61
C ALA A 337 4.98 3.38 -22.76
N GLY A 338 6.27 3.33 -22.40
CA GLY A 338 7.19 4.44 -22.64
C GLY A 338 7.34 4.81 -24.10
N VAL A 339 7.38 3.83 -25.01
CA VAL A 339 7.42 4.06 -26.47
C VAL A 339 6.14 4.76 -26.94
N VAL A 340 4.95 4.29 -26.51
CA VAL A 340 3.67 4.93 -26.86
C VAL A 340 3.61 6.37 -26.36
N LEU A 341 3.98 6.60 -25.10
CA LEU A 341 3.99 7.93 -24.50
C LEU A 341 4.97 8.88 -25.23
N ILE A 342 6.19 8.42 -25.52
CA ILE A 342 7.18 9.22 -26.23
C ILE A 342 6.73 9.48 -27.68
N ALA A 343 6.13 8.50 -28.34
CA ALA A 343 5.62 8.67 -29.70
C ALA A 343 4.54 9.76 -29.74
N LEU A 344 3.54 9.71 -28.86
CA LEU A 344 2.52 10.75 -28.77
C LEU A 344 3.09 12.11 -28.39
N LEU A 345 4.05 12.15 -27.46
CA LEU A 345 4.68 13.41 -27.06
C LEU A 345 5.46 14.06 -28.21
N LEU A 346 6.16 13.29 -29.02
CA LEU A 346 7.01 13.80 -30.11
C LEU A 346 6.29 13.99 -31.44
N MET A 347 5.30 13.14 -31.75
CA MET A 347 4.54 13.16 -33.01
C MET A 347 3.20 13.87 -32.87
N GLY A 348 2.69 14.05 -31.66
CA GLY A 348 1.49 14.84 -31.37
C GLY A 348 1.80 16.33 -31.12
N PRO A 349 0.86 17.08 -30.53
CA PRO A 349 0.98 18.52 -30.34
C PRO A 349 1.86 18.86 -29.12
N THR A 350 3.17 18.63 -29.21
CA THR A 350 4.13 18.70 -28.09
C THR A 350 4.02 19.98 -27.25
N LEU A 351 3.93 21.14 -27.89
CA LEU A 351 3.84 22.42 -27.17
C LEU A 351 2.53 22.52 -26.38
N PHE A 352 1.42 22.12 -26.99
CA PHE A 352 0.12 22.09 -26.33
C PHE A 352 0.13 21.13 -25.15
N ILE A 353 0.71 19.94 -25.29
CA ILE A 353 0.82 18.95 -24.20
C ILE A 353 1.52 19.55 -22.98
N PHE A 354 2.65 20.25 -23.16
CA PHE A 354 3.35 20.89 -22.06
C PHE A 354 2.57 22.06 -21.44
N GLN A 355 1.92 22.89 -22.27
CA GLN A 355 1.05 23.97 -21.79
C GLN A 355 -0.13 23.43 -20.97
N ASN A 356 -0.83 22.44 -21.53
CA ASN A 356 -1.95 21.75 -20.90
C ASN A 356 -1.55 21.10 -19.58
N LEU A 357 -0.40 20.41 -19.53
CA LEU A 357 0.09 19.77 -18.31
C LEU A 357 0.35 20.80 -17.19
N VAL A 358 1.01 21.91 -17.50
CA VAL A 358 1.32 22.96 -16.52
C VAL A 358 0.04 23.64 -16.03
N GLU A 359 -0.87 23.98 -16.95
CA GLU A 359 -2.11 24.67 -16.62
C GLU A 359 -3.07 23.77 -15.82
N SER A 360 -3.28 22.53 -16.27
CA SER A 360 -4.14 21.55 -15.59
C SER A 360 -3.62 21.19 -14.21
N LEU A 361 -2.30 21.11 -14.02
CA LEU A 361 -1.71 20.91 -12.70
C LEU A 361 -2.00 22.10 -11.77
N GLY A 362 -1.93 23.32 -12.31
CA GLY A 362 -2.32 24.53 -11.58
C GLY A 362 -3.78 24.49 -11.13
N VAL A 363 -4.69 24.11 -12.03
CA VAL A 363 -6.13 23.96 -11.73
C VAL A 363 -6.37 22.87 -10.68
N TYR A 364 -5.77 21.69 -10.85
CA TYR A 364 -5.86 20.59 -9.87
C TYR A 364 -5.41 21.03 -8.47
N LEU A 365 -4.29 21.76 -8.36
CA LEU A 365 -3.81 22.24 -7.07
C LEU A 365 -4.72 23.32 -6.47
N ALA A 366 -5.27 24.21 -7.30
CA ALA A 366 -6.16 25.28 -6.85
C ALA A 366 -7.52 24.75 -6.37
N THR A 367 -8.05 23.74 -7.05
CA THR A 367 -9.39 23.18 -6.82
C THR A 367 -9.36 21.86 -6.03
N PHE A 368 -8.19 21.48 -5.50
CA PHE A 368 -7.97 20.17 -4.86
C PHE A 368 -9.05 19.84 -3.83
N PHE A 369 -9.27 20.70 -2.82
CA PHE A 369 -10.25 20.40 -1.77
C PHE A 369 -11.68 20.43 -2.26
N GLU A 370 -12.00 21.31 -3.20
CA GLU A 370 -13.33 21.42 -3.80
C GLU A 370 -13.68 20.12 -4.54
N MET A 371 -12.85 19.69 -5.50
CA MET A 371 -13.08 18.46 -6.25
C MET A 371 -13.00 17.20 -5.37
N SER A 372 -12.14 17.20 -4.35
CA SER A 372 -11.95 16.03 -3.48
C SER A 372 -13.07 15.79 -2.47
N LEU A 373 -13.86 16.82 -2.17
CA LEU A 373 -14.99 16.75 -1.23
C LEU A 373 -16.33 16.93 -1.93
N ASP A 374 -16.33 17.05 -3.26
CA ASP A 374 -17.54 17.15 -4.05
C ASP A 374 -18.23 15.79 -4.13
N VAL A 375 -19.39 15.73 -3.48
CA VAL A 375 -20.31 14.59 -3.40
C VAL A 375 -21.57 14.83 -4.23
N ALA A 376 -21.55 15.79 -5.16
CA ALA A 376 -22.62 16.11 -6.10
C ALA A 376 -23.99 16.45 -5.46
N THR A 377 -24.00 16.93 -4.21
CA THR A 377 -25.24 17.16 -3.43
C THR A 377 -26.17 18.20 -4.06
N TYR A 378 -25.61 19.19 -4.76
CA TYR A 378 -26.38 20.32 -5.31
C TYR A 378 -26.73 20.16 -6.79
N THR A 379 -26.34 19.05 -7.42
CA THR A 379 -26.51 18.82 -8.87
C THR A 379 -27.55 17.73 -9.18
N GLY A 380 -28.28 17.27 -8.17
CA GLY A 380 -29.45 16.39 -8.33
C GLY A 380 -29.10 14.99 -8.84
N GLU A 381 -30.03 14.39 -9.58
CA GLU A 381 -29.90 13.04 -10.12
C GLU A 381 -28.74 12.94 -11.13
N ASP A 382 -28.55 13.95 -11.98
CA ASP A 382 -27.45 14.00 -12.95
C ASP A 382 -26.09 13.94 -12.26
N GLY A 383 -25.94 14.69 -11.15
CA GLY A 383 -24.74 14.65 -10.32
C GLY A 383 -24.48 13.29 -9.69
N SER A 384 -25.53 12.64 -9.18
CA SER A 384 -25.44 11.30 -8.58
C SER A 384 -25.05 10.24 -9.63
N ALA A 385 -25.66 10.30 -10.82
CA ALA A 385 -25.34 9.42 -11.94
C ALA A 385 -23.89 9.58 -12.39
N TRP A 386 -23.43 10.82 -12.58
CA TRP A 386 -22.04 11.09 -12.93
C TRP A 386 -21.07 10.59 -11.84
N ALA A 387 -21.38 10.85 -10.56
CA ALA A 387 -20.55 10.39 -9.46
C ALA A 387 -20.49 8.85 -9.38
N SER A 388 -21.59 8.16 -9.68
CA SER A 388 -21.65 6.69 -9.77
C SER A 388 -20.71 6.15 -10.83
N SER A 389 -20.82 6.65 -12.06
CA SER A 389 -20.06 6.19 -13.23
C SER A 389 -18.57 6.50 -13.14
N TRP A 390 -18.20 7.56 -12.41
CA TRP A 390 -16.83 8.06 -12.36
C TRP A 390 -16.23 8.02 -10.96
N THR A 391 -16.44 9.04 -10.14
CA THR A 391 -15.70 9.23 -8.88
C THR A 391 -15.89 8.08 -7.88
N LEU A 392 -17.12 7.63 -7.66
CA LEU A 392 -17.41 6.53 -6.75
C LEU A 392 -16.96 5.19 -7.31
N PHE A 393 -17.13 4.97 -8.62
CA PHE A 393 -16.54 3.82 -9.30
C PHE A 393 -15.02 3.74 -9.05
N TYR A 394 -14.27 4.83 -9.29
CA TYR A 394 -12.82 4.84 -9.05
C TYR A 394 -12.48 4.58 -7.58
N TRP A 395 -13.16 5.21 -6.63
CA TRP A 395 -12.93 4.93 -5.20
C TRP A 395 -13.22 3.48 -4.84
N GLY A 396 -14.28 2.90 -5.40
CA GLY A 396 -14.58 1.48 -5.28
C GLY A 396 -13.45 0.62 -5.84
N TRP A 397 -13.05 0.89 -7.07
CA TRP A 397 -12.00 0.15 -7.75
C TRP A 397 -10.67 0.20 -6.98
N TRP A 398 -10.21 1.39 -6.56
CA TRP A 398 -8.97 1.56 -5.82
C TRP A 398 -8.97 0.90 -4.44
N VAL A 399 -10.09 0.97 -3.72
CA VAL A 399 -10.23 0.29 -2.43
C VAL A 399 -10.26 -1.22 -2.62
N SER A 400 -10.98 -1.74 -3.63
CA SER A 400 -10.99 -3.18 -3.93
C SER A 400 -9.59 -3.69 -4.28
N TRP A 401 -8.82 -2.91 -5.05
CA TRP A 401 -7.49 -3.29 -5.52
C TRP A 401 -6.38 -3.09 -4.47
N ALA A 402 -6.68 -2.40 -3.36
CA ALA A 402 -5.73 -2.06 -2.31
C ALA A 402 -4.95 -3.24 -1.71
N PRO A 403 -5.53 -4.44 -1.42
CA PRO A 403 -4.77 -5.58 -0.91
C PRO A 403 -3.63 -6.00 -1.82
N PHE A 404 -3.92 -6.07 -3.12
CA PHE A 404 -2.97 -6.46 -4.15
C PHE A 404 -1.80 -5.48 -4.22
N VAL A 405 -2.10 -4.20 -4.44
CA VAL A 405 -1.10 -3.15 -4.60
C VAL A 405 -0.33 -2.93 -3.29
N GLY A 406 -1.03 -2.93 -2.15
CA GLY A 406 -0.44 -2.75 -0.83
C GLY A 406 0.60 -3.81 -0.47
N ILE A 407 0.29 -5.09 -0.70
CA ILE A 407 1.24 -6.18 -0.45
C ILE A 407 2.46 -6.06 -1.37
N PHE A 408 2.27 -5.70 -2.64
CA PHE A 408 3.39 -5.48 -3.56
C PHE A 408 4.30 -4.36 -3.08
N ILE A 409 3.73 -3.17 -2.82
CA ILE A 409 4.46 -1.98 -2.35
C ILE A 409 5.18 -2.30 -1.04
N ALA A 410 4.53 -3.03 -0.12
CA ALA A 410 5.13 -3.41 1.15
C ALA A 410 6.41 -4.23 0.94
N ARG A 411 6.37 -5.26 0.07
CA ARG A 411 7.50 -6.17 -0.15
C ARG A 411 8.74 -5.46 -0.70
N ILE A 412 8.56 -4.49 -1.60
CA ILE A 412 9.68 -3.77 -2.21
C ILE A 412 10.21 -2.60 -1.36
N SER A 413 9.61 -2.35 -0.19
CA SER A 413 9.89 -1.15 0.62
C SER A 413 10.64 -1.42 1.93
N ARG A 414 11.20 -2.61 2.11
CA ARG A 414 12.02 -2.96 3.28
C ARG A 414 13.17 -1.98 3.47
N GLY A 415 13.46 -1.62 4.72
CA GLY A 415 14.56 -0.75 5.12
C GLY A 415 14.36 0.74 4.84
N ARG A 416 13.26 1.14 4.19
CA ARG A 416 12.90 2.56 3.98
C ARG A 416 12.31 3.17 5.25
N THR A 417 12.49 4.48 5.42
CA THR A 417 11.75 5.20 6.47
C THR A 417 10.29 5.39 6.08
N VAL A 418 9.40 5.51 7.07
CA VAL A 418 7.97 5.79 6.86
C VAL A 418 7.77 7.06 6.00
N ARG A 419 8.59 8.09 6.20
CA ARG A 419 8.56 9.29 5.37
C ARG A 419 8.95 9.03 3.92
N GLN A 420 10.05 8.32 3.70
CA GLN A 420 10.48 7.96 2.34
C GLN A 420 9.42 7.12 1.64
N PHE A 421 8.84 6.16 2.35
CA PHE A 421 7.75 5.32 1.87
C PHE A 421 6.56 6.18 1.41
N ILE A 422 6.01 7.00 2.30
CA ILE A 422 4.84 7.82 2.01
C ILE A 422 5.12 8.80 0.86
N ALA A 423 6.25 9.51 0.90
CA ALA A 423 6.61 10.44 -0.17
C ALA A 423 6.81 9.74 -1.51
N GLY A 424 7.44 8.56 -1.53
CA GLY A 424 7.60 7.80 -2.77
C GLY A 424 6.27 7.33 -3.34
N VAL A 425 5.39 6.78 -2.51
CA VAL A 425 4.08 6.27 -2.93
C VAL A 425 3.13 7.39 -3.35
N LEU A 426 3.11 8.53 -2.65
CA LEU A 426 2.20 9.65 -2.94
C LEU A 426 2.69 10.61 -4.05
N LEU A 427 3.97 10.62 -4.38
CA LEU A 427 4.50 11.57 -5.35
C LEU A 427 4.92 10.91 -6.66
N VAL A 428 5.64 9.78 -6.60
CA VAL A 428 6.25 9.24 -7.82
C VAL A 428 5.20 8.75 -8.80
N PRO A 429 4.25 7.89 -8.43
CA PRO A 429 3.27 7.42 -9.40
C PRO A 429 2.28 8.48 -9.86
N PRO A 430 1.72 9.38 -8.99
CA PRO A 430 0.89 10.49 -9.46
C PRO A 430 1.59 11.38 -10.48
N LEU A 431 2.88 11.71 -10.31
CA LEU A 431 3.61 12.52 -11.28
C LEU A 431 3.68 11.86 -12.66
N VAL A 432 3.87 10.53 -12.70
CA VAL A 432 3.85 9.82 -13.99
C VAL A 432 2.43 9.69 -14.54
N GLY A 433 1.42 9.52 -13.68
CA GLY A 433 0.02 9.59 -14.07
C GLY A 433 -0.33 10.93 -14.72
N PHE A 434 0.05 12.04 -14.10
CA PHE A 434 -0.17 13.39 -14.65
C PHE A 434 0.51 13.56 -16.00
N LEU A 435 1.74 13.06 -16.15
CA LEU A 435 2.42 13.07 -17.45
C LEU A 435 1.67 12.20 -18.48
N TRP A 436 1.23 11.01 -18.09
CA TRP A 436 0.53 10.08 -18.97
C TRP A 436 -0.79 10.68 -19.48
N PHE A 437 -1.66 11.13 -18.60
CA PHE A 437 -2.93 11.78 -18.97
C PHE A 437 -2.71 13.13 -19.65
N GLY A 438 -1.69 13.88 -19.26
CA GLY A 438 -1.29 15.12 -19.93
C GLY A 438 -0.90 14.90 -21.39
N VAL A 439 -0.22 13.80 -21.69
CA VAL A 439 0.16 13.42 -23.06
C VAL A 439 -1.01 12.81 -23.81
N LEU A 440 -1.60 11.71 -23.31
CA LEU A 440 -2.66 10.98 -24.02
C LEU A 440 -3.94 11.81 -24.09
N GLY A 441 -4.49 12.19 -22.94
CA GLY A 441 -5.69 13.01 -22.82
C GLY A 441 -5.54 14.37 -23.47
N GLY A 442 -4.38 15.02 -23.28
CA GLY A 442 -4.07 16.29 -23.95
C GLY A 442 -4.05 16.16 -25.48
N THR A 443 -3.52 15.06 -26.02
CA THR A 443 -3.53 14.82 -27.48
C THR A 443 -4.96 14.60 -27.98
N GLY A 444 -5.78 13.82 -27.26
CA GLY A 444 -7.19 13.60 -27.60
C GLY A 444 -8.00 14.90 -27.59
N ILE A 445 -7.92 15.67 -26.51
CA ILE A 445 -8.57 16.98 -26.40
C ILE A 445 -8.10 17.91 -27.52
N PHE A 446 -6.79 17.96 -27.82
CA PHE A 446 -6.30 18.80 -28.90
C PHE A 446 -6.89 18.41 -30.26
N ARG A 447 -6.93 17.12 -30.58
CA ARG A 447 -7.51 16.64 -31.84
C ARG A 447 -8.99 16.99 -31.93
N GLN A 448 -9.73 16.88 -30.84
CA GLN A 448 -11.15 17.19 -30.83
C GLN A 448 -11.42 18.70 -30.95
N LEU A 449 -10.72 19.53 -30.20
CA LEU A 449 -11.02 20.96 -30.10
C LEU A 449 -10.36 21.80 -31.20
N PHE A 450 -9.15 21.41 -31.64
CA PHE A 450 -8.31 22.20 -32.54
C PHE A 450 -7.89 21.44 -33.81
N GLY A 451 -8.17 20.15 -33.88
CA GLY A 451 -7.78 19.26 -34.97
C GLY A 451 -8.96 18.83 -35.84
N ALA A 452 -9.07 17.52 -36.07
CA ALA A 452 -10.09 16.93 -36.93
C ALA A 452 -11.50 16.97 -36.34
N GLY A 453 -11.65 17.05 -35.01
CA GLY A 453 -12.97 17.12 -34.37
C GLY A 453 -13.80 15.84 -34.48
N ASP A 454 -13.15 14.70 -34.68
CA ASP A 454 -13.74 13.42 -35.09
C ASP A 454 -13.68 12.33 -34.00
N LEU A 455 -13.32 12.69 -32.76
CA LEU A 455 -13.27 11.73 -31.65
C LEU A 455 -14.60 11.61 -30.90
N VAL A 456 -15.51 12.56 -31.12
CA VAL A 456 -16.88 12.53 -30.62
C VAL A 456 -17.80 12.22 -31.79
N GLU A 457 -18.37 11.02 -31.82
CA GLU A 457 -19.28 10.56 -32.88
C GLU A 457 -20.70 10.47 -32.30
N ASP A 458 -21.67 11.09 -32.95
CA ASP A 458 -23.08 11.11 -32.52
C ASP A 458 -23.34 11.55 -31.06
N GLY A 459 -22.43 12.37 -30.52
CA GLY A 459 -22.52 12.85 -29.13
C GLY A 459 -21.99 11.84 -28.10
N GLU A 460 -21.26 10.82 -28.53
CA GLU A 460 -20.66 9.81 -27.67
C GLU A 460 -19.13 9.72 -27.90
N VAL A 461 -18.42 9.28 -26.88
CA VAL A 461 -16.99 8.91 -26.94
C VAL A 461 -16.91 7.45 -26.53
N SER A 462 -16.31 6.57 -27.34
CA SER A 462 -15.96 5.22 -26.90
C SER A 462 -14.64 5.25 -26.14
N PRO A 463 -14.63 5.04 -24.82
CA PRO A 463 -13.39 5.04 -24.05
C PRO A 463 -12.46 3.89 -24.45
N GLU A 464 -13.01 2.77 -24.93
CA GLU A 464 -12.27 1.60 -25.39
C GLU A 464 -11.54 1.87 -26.71
N GLY A 465 -12.18 2.63 -27.61
CA GLY A 465 -11.74 2.83 -28.99
C GLY A 465 -10.87 4.06 -29.21
N VAL A 466 -11.12 5.15 -28.48
CA VAL A 466 -10.55 6.47 -28.78
C VAL A 466 -9.02 6.52 -28.72
N LEU A 467 -8.40 5.66 -27.90
CA LEU A 467 -6.94 5.50 -27.92
C LEU A 467 -6.44 5.09 -29.31
N PHE A 468 -7.11 4.13 -29.96
CA PHE A 468 -6.70 3.63 -31.27
C PHE A 468 -6.97 4.63 -32.37
N ASP A 469 -8.00 5.47 -32.23
CA ASP A 469 -8.22 6.59 -33.15
C ASP A 469 -7.06 7.59 -33.07
N VAL A 470 -6.66 7.98 -31.85
CA VAL A 470 -5.51 8.88 -31.62
C VAL A 470 -4.20 8.27 -32.11
N LEU A 471 -3.95 6.99 -31.82
CA LEU A 471 -2.74 6.31 -32.29
C LEU A 471 -2.75 6.11 -33.81
N GLY A 472 -3.91 5.85 -34.41
CA GLY A 472 -4.10 5.63 -35.83
C GLY A 472 -3.76 6.85 -36.69
N ASP A 473 -3.94 8.06 -36.16
CA ASP A 473 -3.61 9.33 -36.81
C ASP A 473 -2.11 9.64 -36.83
N LEU A 474 -1.32 8.96 -35.99
CA LEU A 474 0.13 9.13 -36.01
C LEU A 474 0.76 8.56 -37.29
N PRO A 475 1.93 9.06 -37.71
CA PRO A 475 2.77 8.36 -38.66
C PRO A 475 3.05 6.94 -38.16
N LEU A 476 2.78 5.91 -38.97
CA LEU A 476 2.80 4.49 -38.56
C LEU A 476 1.68 4.10 -37.58
N GLY A 477 0.52 4.76 -37.63
CA GLY A 477 -0.56 4.55 -36.66
C GLY A 477 -1.07 3.11 -36.52
N MET A 478 -1.04 2.32 -37.60
CA MET A 478 -1.31 0.88 -37.53
C MET A 478 -0.31 0.13 -36.62
N LEU A 479 0.98 0.47 -36.70
CA LEU A 479 2.01 -0.13 -35.83
C LEU A 479 1.76 0.27 -34.38
N PHE A 480 1.45 1.53 -34.10
CA PHE A 480 1.15 1.99 -32.75
C PHE A 480 -0.14 1.37 -32.18
N SER A 481 -1.15 1.16 -33.01
CA SER A 481 -2.39 0.47 -32.60
C SER A 481 -2.12 -0.99 -32.23
N ILE A 482 -1.31 -1.71 -33.02
CA ILE A 482 -0.87 -3.08 -32.69
C ILE A 482 -0.07 -3.09 -31.38
N VAL A 483 0.83 -2.11 -31.20
CA VAL A 483 1.58 -1.92 -29.95
C VAL A 483 0.64 -1.67 -28.77
N GLY A 484 -0.43 -0.89 -28.94
CA GLY A 484 -1.46 -0.65 -27.94
C GLY A 484 -2.20 -1.92 -27.54
N ILE A 485 -2.63 -2.73 -28.52
CA ILE A 485 -3.28 -4.03 -28.26
C ILE A 485 -2.34 -4.96 -27.49
N LEU A 486 -1.06 -5.03 -27.90
CA LEU A 486 -0.05 -5.84 -27.23
C LEU A 486 0.20 -5.35 -25.80
N LEU A 487 0.26 -4.03 -25.59
CA LEU A 487 0.43 -3.39 -24.29
C LEU A 487 -0.69 -3.79 -23.32
N VAL A 488 -1.96 -3.68 -23.75
CA VAL A 488 -3.12 -4.07 -22.93
C VAL A 488 -3.13 -5.57 -22.66
N THR A 489 -2.82 -6.40 -23.67
CA THR A 489 -2.74 -7.86 -23.53
C THR A 489 -1.69 -8.27 -22.49
N ILE A 490 -0.51 -7.65 -22.52
CA ILE A 490 0.55 -7.93 -21.56
C ILE A 490 0.17 -7.43 -20.16
N PHE A 491 -0.47 -6.26 -20.04
CA PHE A 491 -0.98 -5.79 -18.74
C PHE A 491 -2.00 -6.77 -18.15
N PHE A 492 -2.88 -7.33 -18.97
CA PHE A 492 -3.84 -8.36 -18.54
C PHE A 492 -3.09 -9.57 -17.96
N VAL A 493 -2.15 -10.14 -18.71
CA VAL A 493 -1.39 -11.32 -18.30
C VAL A 493 -0.61 -11.06 -17.00
N THR A 494 0.10 -9.93 -16.92
CA THR A 494 0.91 -9.58 -15.74
C THR A 494 0.07 -9.26 -14.51
N SER A 495 -1.09 -8.61 -14.69
CA SER A 495 -2.04 -8.32 -13.61
C SER A 495 -2.68 -9.59 -13.06
N SER A 496 -3.07 -10.52 -13.95
CA SER A 496 -3.64 -11.82 -13.54
C SER A 496 -2.63 -12.67 -12.77
N ASP A 497 -1.38 -12.73 -13.23
CA ASP A 497 -0.31 -13.47 -12.54
C ASP A 497 -0.03 -12.89 -11.14
N SER A 498 0.18 -11.57 -11.07
CA SER A 498 0.50 -10.89 -9.80
C SER A 498 -0.69 -10.93 -8.82
N GLY A 499 -1.92 -10.74 -9.32
CA GLY A 499 -3.14 -10.79 -8.52
C GLY A 499 -3.42 -12.19 -7.97
N SER A 500 -3.29 -13.22 -8.80
CA SER A 500 -3.44 -14.62 -8.37
C SER A 500 -2.40 -15.02 -7.33
N LEU A 501 -1.15 -14.54 -7.43
CA LEU A 501 -0.13 -14.73 -6.40
C LEU A 501 -0.56 -14.12 -5.06
N VAL A 502 -1.10 -12.90 -5.03
CA VAL A 502 -1.53 -12.26 -3.78
C VAL A 502 -2.69 -13.02 -3.13
N MET A 503 -3.72 -13.37 -3.90
CA MET A 503 -4.84 -14.17 -3.39
C MET A 503 -4.37 -15.51 -2.82
N ASP A 504 -3.41 -16.15 -3.50
CA ASP A 504 -2.82 -17.41 -3.08
C ASP A 504 -1.99 -17.28 -1.80
N MET A 505 -1.21 -16.18 -1.64
CA MET A 505 -0.50 -15.89 -0.40
C MET A 505 -1.46 -15.71 0.77
N LEU A 506 -2.53 -14.91 0.58
CA LEU A 506 -3.56 -14.69 1.60
C LEU A 506 -4.27 -15.99 1.98
N SER A 507 -4.64 -16.79 0.98
CA SER A 507 -5.33 -18.07 1.15
C SER A 507 -4.43 -19.21 1.62
N SER A 508 -3.11 -18.99 1.67
CA SER A 508 -2.09 -19.90 2.21
C SER A 508 -1.53 -19.40 3.55
N GLY A 509 -2.23 -18.48 4.23
CA GLY A 509 -1.87 -17.99 5.55
C GLY A 509 -0.60 -17.11 5.58
N GLY A 510 -0.30 -16.46 4.46
CA GLY A 510 0.85 -15.58 4.27
C GLY A 510 2.13 -16.29 3.85
N HIS A 511 2.03 -17.51 3.31
CA HIS A 511 3.17 -18.18 2.68
C HIS A 511 3.61 -17.39 1.45
N PRO A 512 4.88 -16.94 1.34
CA PRO A 512 5.33 -16.06 0.25
C PRO A 512 5.46 -16.79 -1.11
N ASN A 513 5.65 -18.11 -1.09
CA ASN A 513 5.73 -18.96 -2.28
C ASN A 513 4.69 -20.09 -2.23
N PRO A 514 3.39 -19.75 -2.30
CA PRO A 514 2.31 -20.73 -2.19
C PRO A 514 2.30 -21.68 -3.40
N PRO A 515 1.63 -22.85 -3.31
CA PRO A 515 1.74 -23.88 -4.32
C PRO A 515 1.07 -23.49 -5.65
N ILE A 516 1.68 -23.91 -6.76
CA ILE A 516 1.25 -23.48 -8.11
C ILE A 516 -0.21 -23.83 -8.40
N TRP A 517 -0.71 -24.98 -7.92
CA TRP A 517 -2.08 -25.41 -8.19
C TRP A 517 -3.15 -24.46 -7.63
N SER A 518 -2.92 -23.87 -6.45
CA SER A 518 -3.86 -22.91 -5.85
C SER A 518 -3.77 -21.56 -6.55
N ARG A 519 -2.58 -21.16 -7.03
CA ARG A 519 -2.43 -19.99 -7.89
C ARG A 519 -3.17 -20.13 -9.21
N VAL A 520 -3.06 -21.30 -9.87
CA VAL A 520 -3.80 -21.61 -11.10
C VAL A 520 -5.30 -21.48 -10.87
N LEU A 521 -5.81 -21.98 -9.74
CA LEU A 521 -7.22 -21.84 -9.37
C LEU A 521 -7.67 -20.37 -9.28
N PHE A 522 -6.89 -19.50 -8.62
CA PHE A 522 -7.24 -18.08 -8.53
C PHE A 522 -7.11 -17.35 -9.88
N SER A 523 -6.13 -17.71 -10.70
CA SER A 523 -5.99 -17.15 -12.05
C SER A 523 -7.18 -17.51 -12.94
N THR A 524 -7.64 -18.77 -12.91
CA THR A 524 -8.80 -19.20 -13.70
C THR A 524 -10.11 -18.67 -13.12
N ALA A 525 -10.23 -18.59 -11.79
CA ALA A 525 -11.40 -18.00 -11.14
C ALA A 525 -11.55 -16.50 -11.46
N ALA A 526 -10.45 -15.75 -11.54
CA ALA A 526 -10.49 -14.33 -11.96
C ALA A 526 -11.01 -14.18 -13.39
N GLY A 527 -10.57 -15.03 -14.32
CA GLY A 527 -11.08 -15.06 -15.70
C GLY A 527 -12.57 -15.48 -15.77
N ALA A 528 -12.97 -16.51 -15.01
CA ALA A 528 -14.37 -16.94 -14.94
C ALA A 528 -15.28 -15.84 -14.35
N LEU A 529 -14.80 -15.12 -13.33
CA LEU A 529 -15.50 -13.98 -12.76
C LEU A 529 -15.61 -12.84 -13.77
N ALA A 530 -14.55 -12.52 -14.50
CA ALA A 530 -14.58 -11.52 -15.57
C ALA A 530 -15.58 -11.89 -16.68
N ILE A 531 -15.66 -13.17 -17.07
CA ILE A 531 -16.69 -13.65 -18.03
C ILE A 531 -18.09 -13.46 -17.45
N GLY A 532 -18.32 -13.88 -16.20
CA GLY A 532 -19.63 -13.76 -15.56
C GLY A 532 -20.11 -12.32 -15.46
N LEU A 533 -19.23 -11.39 -15.08
CA LEU A 533 -19.56 -9.96 -15.01
C LEU A 533 -19.73 -9.33 -16.39
N MET A 534 -18.92 -9.75 -17.38
CA MET A 534 -19.07 -9.31 -18.76
C MET A 534 -20.44 -9.71 -19.33
N LEU A 535 -20.89 -10.93 -19.05
CA LEU A 535 -22.20 -11.43 -19.48
C LEU A 535 -23.36 -10.77 -18.72
N ALA A 536 -23.19 -10.44 -17.44
CA ALA A 536 -24.23 -9.85 -16.60
C ALA A 536 -24.59 -8.40 -16.96
N GLY A 537 -23.65 -7.65 -17.56
CA GLY A 537 -23.89 -6.27 -17.95
C GLY A 537 -22.64 -5.50 -18.38
N GLY A 538 -21.59 -6.19 -18.85
CA GLY A 538 -20.39 -5.55 -19.35
C GLY A 538 -19.71 -4.61 -18.35
N LEU A 539 -19.43 -3.38 -18.81
CA LEU A 539 -18.76 -2.35 -18.01
C LEU A 539 -19.52 -2.01 -16.72
N GLU A 540 -20.84 -1.81 -16.79
CA GLU A 540 -21.65 -1.44 -15.62
C GLU A 540 -21.57 -2.49 -14.51
N SER A 541 -21.71 -3.77 -14.86
CA SER A 541 -21.60 -4.87 -13.90
C SER A 541 -20.20 -4.99 -13.29
N LEU A 542 -19.14 -4.71 -14.07
CA LEU A 542 -17.77 -4.67 -13.55
C LEU A 542 -17.60 -3.52 -12.54
N GLN A 543 -18.10 -2.33 -12.87
CA GLN A 543 -18.05 -1.16 -11.98
C GLN A 543 -18.86 -1.39 -10.68
N ALA A 544 -20.07 -1.92 -10.80
CA ALA A 544 -20.94 -2.23 -9.66
C ALA A 544 -20.31 -3.26 -8.71
N ALA A 545 -19.69 -4.32 -9.24
CA ALA A 545 -19.03 -5.33 -8.44
C ALA A 545 -17.78 -4.78 -7.71
N ALA A 546 -17.00 -3.91 -8.35
CA ALA A 546 -15.88 -3.22 -7.71
C ALA A 546 -16.37 -2.32 -6.56
N LEU A 547 -17.43 -1.53 -6.78
CA LEU A 547 -18.00 -0.67 -5.76
C LEU A 547 -18.55 -1.48 -4.57
N ALA A 548 -19.31 -2.54 -4.84
CA ALA A 548 -19.92 -3.39 -3.82
C ALA A 548 -18.88 -4.05 -2.90
N THR A 549 -17.79 -4.55 -3.47
CA THR A 549 -16.72 -5.21 -2.70
C THR A 549 -15.84 -4.23 -1.94
N ALA A 550 -15.72 -3.00 -2.42
CA ALA A 550 -14.98 -1.95 -1.76
C ALA A 550 -15.60 -1.49 -0.45
N LEU A 551 -16.93 -1.52 -0.31
CA LEU A 551 -17.61 -1.03 0.88
C LEU A 551 -17.11 -1.72 2.17
N PRO A 552 -17.19 -3.05 2.31
CA PRO A 552 -16.67 -3.70 3.52
C PRO A 552 -15.16 -3.53 3.67
N PHE A 553 -14.41 -3.45 2.57
CA PHE A 553 -12.95 -3.30 2.63
C PHE A 553 -12.50 -1.88 3.03
N SER A 554 -13.27 -0.85 2.69
CA SER A 554 -13.03 0.53 3.14
C SER A 554 -13.06 0.64 4.67
N VAL A 555 -13.99 -0.08 5.31
CA VAL A 555 -14.09 -0.18 6.77
C VAL A 555 -12.83 -0.85 7.32
N VAL A 556 -12.36 -1.93 6.70
CA VAL A 556 -11.09 -2.59 7.03
C VAL A 556 -9.94 -1.57 6.98
N LEU A 557 -9.83 -0.78 5.92
CA LEU A 557 -8.77 0.25 5.78
C LEU A 557 -8.84 1.35 6.86
N LEU A 558 -10.03 1.80 7.25
CA LEU A 558 -10.18 2.75 8.36
C LEU A 558 -9.67 2.16 9.68
N PHE A 559 -10.02 0.89 9.97
CA PHE A 559 -9.48 0.20 11.15
C PHE A 559 -7.97 -0.07 11.03
N MET A 560 -7.43 -0.26 9.82
CA MET A 560 -5.97 -0.33 9.61
C MET A 560 -5.29 0.99 9.98
N CYS A 561 -5.89 2.14 9.65
CA CYS A 561 -5.39 3.45 10.07
C CYS A 561 -5.31 3.54 11.60
N TRP A 562 -6.38 3.14 12.30
CA TRP A 562 -6.40 3.14 13.77
C TRP A 562 -5.33 2.21 14.36
N SER A 563 -5.18 1.01 13.80
CA SER A 563 -4.16 0.05 14.24
C SER A 563 -2.73 0.56 14.03
N LEU A 564 -2.48 1.21 12.88
CA LEU A 564 -1.20 1.83 12.55
C LEU A 564 -0.82 2.93 13.53
N VAL A 565 -1.79 3.77 13.94
CA VAL A 565 -1.54 4.83 14.93
C VAL A 565 -1.02 4.23 16.23
N ARG A 566 -1.69 3.20 16.74
CA ARG A 566 -1.29 2.52 17.98
C ARG A 566 0.11 1.89 17.85
N CYS A 567 0.37 1.20 16.74
CA CYS A 567 1.67 0.61 16.43
C CYS A 567 2.81 1.64 16.39
N LEU A 568 2.68 2.64 15.52
CA LEU A 568 3.76 3.59 15.24
C LEU A 568 4.04 4.49 16.44
N ARG A 569 3.02 4.81 17.25
CA ARG A 569 3.21 5.55 18.51
C ARG A 569 4.03 4.75 19.52
N ALA A 570 3.61 3.52 19.81
CA ALA A 570 4.28 2.66 20.77
C ALA A 570 5.74 2.39 20.36
N ASP A 571 5.97 2.13 19.07
CA ASP A 571 7.29 1.82 18.56
C ASP A 571 8.21 3.05 18.50
N TYR A 572 7.66 4.24 18.20
CA TYR A 572 8.41 5.48 18.31
C TYR A 572 8.87 5.75 19.75
N ALA A 573 7.97 5.58 20.73
CA ALA A 573 8.31 5.75 22.14
C ALA A 573 9.44 4.80 22.57
N ARG A 574 9.42 3.55 22.10
CA ARG A 574 10.49 2.57 22.35
C ARG A 574 11.83 3.00 21.77
N VAL A 575 11.84 3.41 20.51
CA VAL A 575 13.08 3.87 19.86
C VAL A 575 13.65 5.10 20.57
N GLU A 576 12.80 6.02 21.01
CA GLU A 576 13.26 7.21 21.73
C GLU A 576 13.83 6.87 23.11
N ARG A 577 13.21 5.91 23.82
CA ARG A 577 13.72 5.39 25.10
C ARG A 577 15.07 4.70 24.94
N SER A 578 15.22 3.81 23.95
CA SER A 578 16.50 3.15 23.65
C SER A 578 17.60 4.16 23.39
N LYS A 579 17.34 5.22 22.60
CA LYS A 579 18.31 6.29 22.35
C LYS A 579 18.64 7.12 23.58
N LEU A 580 17.69 7.26 24.50
CA LEU A 580 17.93 7.95 25.75
C LEU A 580 18.83 7.10 26.65
N ASP A 581 18.56 5.80 26.76
CA ASP A 581 19.38 4.84 27.52
C ASP A 581 20.81 4.76 26.95
N ASP A 582 20.96 4.70 25.61
CA ASP A 582 22.27 4.72 24.95
C ASP A 582 23.06 6.00 25.26
N ARG A 583 22.39 7.16 25.26
CA ARG A 583 23.01 8.45 25.63
C ARG A 583 23.40 8.50 27.10
N TYR A 584 22.59 7.93 28.00
CA TYR A 584 22.95 7.83 29.42
C TYR A 584 24.15 6.91 29.61
N HIS A 585 24.22 5.79 28.90
CA HIS A 585 25.38 4.91 28.92
C HIS A 585 26.65 5.58 28.38
N GLU A 586 26.55 6.31 27.27
CA GLU A 586 27.68 7.07 26.71
C GLU A 586 28.14 8.20 27.64
N PHE A 587 27.19 8.90 28.29
CA PHE A 587 27.51 9.94 29.27
C PHE A 587 28.17 9.34 30.51
N ALA A 588 27.63 8.23 31.03
CA ALA A 588 28.20 7.52 32.17
C ALA A 588 29.60 6.97 31.86
N SER A 589 29.83 6.45 30.65
CA SER A 589 31.16 5.98 30.24
C SER A 589 32.15 7.14 30.12
N ARG A 590 31.74 8.29 29.55
CA ARG A 590 32.59 9.49 29.48
C ARG A 590 32.90 10.06 30.86
N MET A 591 31.94 10.08 31.78
CA MET A 591 32.20 10.49 33.16
C MET A 591 33.14 9.53 33.88
N ALA A 592 33.02 8.22 33.63
CA ALA A 592 33.95 7.22 34.16
C ALA A 592 35.37 7.39 33.60
N ASP A 593 35.51 7.76 32.33
CA ASP A 593 36.81 8.02 31.69
C ASP A 593 37.42 9.36 32.14
N ASP A 594 36.61 10.40 32.36
CA ASP A 594 37.06 11.72 32.84
C ASP A 594 37.39 11.72 34.34
N TYR A 595 36.81 10.79 35.11
CA TYR A 595 37.16 10.51 36.50
C TYR A 595 37.96 9.21 36.59
N GLU A 596 39.25 9.23 36.19
CA GLU A 596 40.25 8.32 36.76
C GLU A 596 40.34 8.62 38.27
N TRP A 597 39.48 7.98 39.06
CA TRP A 597 39.66 7.90 40.50
C TRP A 597 40.91 7.05 40.76
N ASP A 598 42.01 7.72 41.04
CA ASP A 598 43.08 7.15 41.85
C ASP A 598 42.49 6.96 43.26
N PHE A 599 41.73 5.87 43.46
CA PHE A 599 41.28 5.48 44.80
C PHE A 599 42.54 5.35 45.65
N PRO A 600 42.75 6.18 46.69
CA PRO A 600 43.78 5.85 47.65
C PRO A 600 43.42 4.46 48.18
N GLU A 601 44.36 3.51 48.21
CA GLU A 601 44.16 2.13 48.72
C GLU A 601 43.41 2.08 50.07
N GLN A 602 43.44 3.18 50.82
CA GLN A 602 42.75 3.39 52.08
C GLN A 602 41.21 3.55 51.98
N LEU A 603 40.66 4.00 50.85
CA LEU A 603 39.20 4.16 50.70
C LEU A 603 38.54 2.87 50.18
N THR A 604 39.24 2.11 49.34
CA THR A 604 38.80 0.80 48.87
C THR A 604 38.63 -0.17 50.04
N SER A 605 39.59 -0.20 50.96
CA SER A 605 39.48 -1.01 52.19
C SER A 605 38.33 -0.57 53.09
N HIS A 606 38.07 0.74 53.18
CA HIS A 606 36.98 1.26 54.02
C HIS A 606 35.59 0.95 53.45
N ILE A 607 35.45 0.96 52.12
CA ILE A 607 34.21 0.60 51.43
C ILE A 607 33.99 -0.92 51.48
N ASP A 608 35.04 -1.72 51.30
CA ASP A 608 34.98 -3.18 51.41
C ASP A 608 34.60 -3.59 52.84
N ASP A 609 35.21 -3.00 53.87
CA ASP A 609 34.86 -3.24 55.28
C ASP A 609 33.41 -2.84 55.58
N TRP A 610 32.90 -1.76 54.97
CA TRP A 610 31.53 -1.30 55.15
C TRP A 610 30.51 -2.22 54.43
N ILE A 611 30.85 -2.70 53.24
CA ILE A 611 30.04 -3.66 52.48
C ILE A 611 30.02 -5.01 53.21
N ASP A 612 31.16 -5.51 53.68
CA ASP A 612 31.24 -6.76 54.44
C ASP A 612 30.50 -6.65 55.77
N TYR A 613 30.63 -5.54 56.50
CA TYR A 613 29.83 -5.30 57.71
C TYR A 613 28.33 -5.32 57.40
N ARG A 614 27.87 -4.69 56.31
CA ARG A 614 26.46 -4.73 55.92
C ARG A 614 26.02 -6.12 55.47
N LEU A 615 26.83 -6.85 54.70
CA LEU A 615 26.50 -8.20 54.25
C LEU A 615 26.44 -9.18 55.43
N GLU A 616 27.30 -9.03 56.43
CA GLU A 616 27.24 -9.77 57.69
C GLU A 616 26.02 -9.39 58.53
N ALA A 617 25.71 -8.09 58.65
CA ALA A 617 24.53 -7.60 59.34
C ALA A 617 23.22 -8.09 58.69
N THR A 618 23.20 -8.30 57.37
CA THR A 618 22.02 -8.77 56.63
C THR A 618 21.91 -10.30 56.62
N ARG A 619 23.00 -11.04 56.88
CA ARG A 619 22.99 -12.52 56.99
C ARG A 619 22.43 -13.03 58.33
N GLY A 620 22.20 -12.16 59.30
CA GLY A 620 21.79 -12.51 60.66
C GLY A 620 20.33 -12.93 60.89
N ILE A 621 19.45 -12.95 59.88
CA ILE A 621 18.01 -13.23 60.10
C ILE A 621 17.47 -14.47 59.36
N PHE A 622 18.20 -15.02 58.37
CA PHE A 622 17.67 -16.13 57.55
C PHE A 622 18.54 -17.39 57.45
N ASN A 623 19.59 -17.55 58.25
CA ASN A 623 20.36 -18.80 58.24
C ASN A 623 20.71 -19.32 59.63
N GLN A 624 19.68 -19.72 60.38
CA GLN A 624 19.83 -20.52 61.58
C GLN A 624 19.06 -21.84 61.41
N LYS A 625 19.59 -22.76 60.59
CA LYS A 625 19.29 -24.19 60.74
C LYS A 625 20.38 -25.06 60.11
N SER A 626 20.89 -25.96 60.97
CA SER A 626 21.83 -27.05 60.73
C SER A 626 23.32 -26.66 60.73
N ARG A 627 23.95 -26.81 61.90
CA ARG A 627 25.37 -27.13 62.03
C ARG A 627 25.48 -28.36 62.94
N ASP A 628 25.78 -29.49 62.31
CA ASP A 628 26.32 -30.69 62.95
C ASP A 628 27.72 -30.39 63.52
N PRO A 629 28.10 -30.92 64.70
CA PRO A 629 29.37 -30.59 65.33
C PRO A 629 30.45 -31.61 64.95
N ALA A 630 31.15 -31.41 63.82
CA ALA A 630 32.46 -32.04 63.59
C ALA A 630 33.19 -31.42 62.40
N SER A 631 34.00 -30.36 62.61
CA SER A 631 35.12 -29.99 61.73
C SER A 631 36.03 -28.95 62.43
N PRO A 632 37.36 -29.16 62.48
CA PRO A 632 38.30 -28.23 63.13
C PRO A 632 38.65 -27.02 62.23
N PRO A 633 39.23 -25.93 62.78
CA PRO A 633 39.33 -24.64 62.09
C PRO A 633 40.44 -24.62 61.03
N PRO A 634 40.32 -23.81 59.96
CA PRO A 634 41.37 -23.70 58.96
C PRO A 634 42.51 -22.82 59.46
N GLY A 635 43.65 -23.46 59.73
CA GLY A 635 44.94 -22.80 59.92
C GLY A 635 45.62 -22.49 58.57
N THR A 636 46.22 -21.30 58.52
CA THR A 636 47.46 -20.93 57.81
C THR A 636 47.80 -21.63 56.48
N ARG A 637 47.81 -20.83 55.40
CA ARG A 637 48.38 -21.15 54.07
C ARG A 637 49.76 -21.83 54.15
N PRO A 638 50.05 -22.76 53.23
CA PRO A 638 51.39 -22.90 52.70
C PRO A 638 51.45 -22.66 51.17
N SER A 639 52.66 -22.27 50.78
CA SER A 639 53.16 -21.84 49.48
C SER A 639 53.19 -22.89 48.36
N ARG A 640 53.04 -22.40 47.12
CA ARG A 640 53.61 -22.84 45.82
C ARG A 640 53.59 -24.34 45.48
N PHE A 641 52.92 -24.70 44.38
CA PHE A 641 53.53 -25.49 43.29
C PHE A 641 52.77 -25.42 41.93
N ASN A 642 53.51 -25.01 40.90
CA ASN A 642 53.48 -25.19 39.43
C ASN A 642 52.34 -25.85 38.61
N MET A 643 52.03 -25.13 37.50
CA MET A 643 51.88 -25.52 36.06
C MET A 643 50.61 -26.26 35.56
N PRO A 644 50.25 -26.23 34.25
CA PRO A 644 50.83 -25.51 33.08
C PRO A 644 49.81 -24.71 32.22
N GLY A 645 50.36 -23.86 31.33
CA GLY A 645 49.62 -22.83 30.59
C GLY A 645 48.97 -23.20 29.25
N ILE A 646 48.21 -22.23 28.75
CA ILE A 646 47.72 -22.14 27.37
C ILE A 646 48.06 -20.73 26.89
N GLY A 647 49.03 -20.66 25.98
CA GLY A 647 49.56 -19.42 25.42
C GLY A 647 48.65 -18.85 24.32
N LEU A 648 48.35 -17.56 24.45
CA LEU A 648 47.94 -16.68 23.36
C LEU A 648 49.11 -16.49 22.39
N ARG A 649 48.92 -16.79 21.09
CA ARG A 649 49.83 -16.33 20.04
C ARG A 649 49.15 -15.30 19.14
N ARG A 650 49.65 -14.07 19.25
CA ARG A 650 49.68 -13.06 18.19
C ARG A 650 50.33 -13.66 16.93
N HIS A 651 49.78 -13.38 15.76
CA HIS A 651 50.51 -13.47 14.50
C HIS A 651 50.68 -12.07 13.91
N GLU A 652 51.93 -11.64 13.85
CA GLU A 652 52.41 -10.43 13.21
C GLU A 652 53.10 -10.81 11.89
N LYS A 653 53.14 -9.83 10.97
CA LYS A 653 53.55 -9.88 9.57
C LYS A 653 55.03 -10.28 9.32
N SER A 654 55.25 -10.94 8.18
CA SER A 654 56.45 -10.88 7.30
C SER A 654 55.98 -11.39 5.92
N ARG A 655 55.79 -10.57 4.88
CA ARG A 655 56.74 -9.97 3.91
C ARG A 655 57.77 -10.92 3.27
N ASP A 656 57.73 -10.86 1.93
CA ASP A 656 58.64 -11.34 0.86
C ASP A 656 58.65 -12.86 0.58
N ASP A 657 58.58 -13.39 -0.65
CA ASP A 657 59.00 -12.87 -1.96
C ASP A 657 58.30 -13.63 -3.14
N LYS A 658 57.99 -12.87 -4.21
CA LYS A 658 58.01 -13.16 -5.66
C LYS A 658 57.38 -14.39 -6.38
N ASN A 659 56.90 -14.01 -7.58
CA ASN A 659 56.75 -14.73 -8.87
C ASN A 659 55.47 -15.54 -9.09
N ARG A 660 54.55 -15.05 -9.95
CA ARG A 660 54.52 -15.07 -11.44
C ARG A 660 53.75 -16.30 -11.93
N ASP A 661 52.56 -16.07 -12.50
CA ASP A 661 52.20 -16.37 -13.90
C ASP A 661 50.67 -16.54 -14.05
N ASP A 662 50.08 -15.60 -14.79
CA ASP A 662 49.35 -15.86 -16.05
C ASP A 662 48.40 -17.08 -16.14
N ARG A 663 47.11 -16.76 -16.31
CA ARG A 663 46.17 -17.15 -17.40
C ARG A 663 44.84 -17.81 -17.01
N GLU A 664 43.84 -17.30 -17.74
CA GLU A 664 42.45 -17.73 -18.04
C GLU A 664 41.34 -17.47 -17.01
#